data_AF-A0A7X7YKU3-F1
#
_entry.id   AF-A0A7X7YKU3-F1
#
_cell.length_a   1.000
_cell.length_b   1.000
_cell.length_c   1.000
_cell.angle_alpha   90.00
_cell.angle_beta   90.00
_cell.angle_gamma   90.00
#
_symmetry.space_group_name_H-M   'P 1'
#
loop_
_entity.id
_entity.type
_entity.pdbx_description
1 polymer ?
#
loop_
_entity_poly.entity_id
_entity_poly.type
_entity_poly.pdbx_seq_one_letter_code
_entity_poly.pdbx_strand_id
1 'polypeptide(L)'
;MMKLKSVRSKLLLYFIPVSVSVLVIAGFIIGLNARSVILELSSDSTEETLHACVHIVEEMLAGIKTEMRNLSNTDVVKSFDPTRFCPRFIETIRQSGGLFETFFLADPTGKAIMETGEIVDISDRPYFQDVMFRGKEFALNDGIISRFTNAPAFGAAYAVYDDTGHVVGALGTTVALKILSNKVTSTKIGEEGYIFLVDGAGTVIAHPDTDKILKLNLLEGTKSGYKGLEDAGKEMIRGSDGIKNIIFPSGEKYILHYDPIPNTPNWSVAGALSEAEANQKSVYLLGIVIAVFVIIVAVIVFISLFVGTVISKSMKKLAVQVDNFGKGDLTTAFEAKGHDEIAQIAKALGGMGHDLRAAMISIGGASKEIKAASTDLAAISEEQLAGSEELSGQSASVNTNLQNTVAAIEEVDSGVEEVAASAQNVSKTAQALSTENDKTADGSRKGGQMISDVVREIESTTKQTLLTAEKVQKLAENSKSVGEIVDTISSIAEQTNLLALNAAIEAARAGEAGRGFAVVADEIRKLAEESKKATSNIGAILKEVQKDAEESYQATGQTVGLVKDVNTKSQAVEQQFKHLLDMVEKTTAMIENLTATSEEQGAAAEEMASAMSTSAKSAHEISEQIRQMSQGIEQQAQGAQQISASAQELDTLAESLDSQVKRFKV
;
A
#
# COMPACT_ATOMS: atom_id res chain seq x y z
N MET A 1 17.99 -41.45 23.41
CA MET A 1 17.35 -40.97 22.16
C MET A 1 18.41 -40.53 21.17
N MET A 2 18.61 -41.26 20.06
CA MET A 2 19.46 -40.79 18.95
C MET A 2 18.82 -39.55 18.31
N LYS A 3 19.49 -38.39 18.39
CA LYS A 3 19.09 -37.19 17.63
C LYS A 3 19.39 -37.41 16.15
N LEU A 4 18.44 -37.95 15.42
CA LEU A 4 18.53 -38.16 13.97
C LEU A 4 18.43 -36.81 13.24
N LYS A 5 19.47 -36.45 12.48
CA LYS A 5 19.64 -35.13 11.85
C LYS A 5 19.01 -34.98 10.45
N SER A 6 18.50 -36.03 9.81
CA SER A 6 17.93 -35.92 8.45
C SER A 6 16.54 -36.55 8.32
N VAL A 7 15.70 -35.94 7.47
CA VAL A 7 14.35 -36.41 7.12
C VAL A 7 14.38 -37.85 6.62
N ARG A 8 15.38 -38.19 5.79
CA ARG A 8 15.64 -39.57 5.34
C ARG A 8 15.80 -40.55 6.50
N SER A 9 16.57 -40.18 7.53
CA SER A 9 16.85 -41.08 8.66
C SER A 9 15.64 -41.25 9.58
N LYS A 10 14.77 -40.23 9.68
CA LYS A 10 13.51 -40.32 10.42
C LYS A 10 12.49 -41.21 9.69
N LEU A 11 12.32 -41.02 8.38
CA LEU A 11 11.40 -41.84 7.57
C LEU A 11 11.77 -43.33 7.60
N LEU A 12 13.06 -43.65 7.47
CA LEU A 12 13.54 -45.04 7.53
C LEU A 12 13.33 -45.70 8.90
N LEU A 13 13.49 -44.94 10.00
CA LEU A 13 13.30 -45.45 11.36
C LEU A 13 11.83 -45.78 11.67
N TYR A 14 10.88 -45.02 11.15
CA TYR A 14 9.46 -45.22 11.46
C TYR A 14 8.80 -46.28 10.58
N PHE A 15 9.12 -46.35 9.28
CA PHE A 15 8.43 -47.25 8.35
C PHE A 15 8.94 -48.69 8.41
N ILE A 16 10.26 -48.90 8.47
CA ILE A 16 10.84 -50.25 8.36
C ILE A 16 10.44 -51.17 9.54
N PRO A 17 10.52 -50.75 10.82
CA PRO A 17 10.19 -51.64 11.92
C PRO A 17 8.70 -52.01 11.97
N VAL A 18 7.81 -51.08 11.62
CA VAL A 18 6.35 -51.30 11.62
C VAL A 18 5.93 -52.25 10.50
N SER A 19 6.46 -52.06 9.28
CA SER A 19 6.13 -52.94 8.16
C SER A 19 6.69 -54.36 8.34
N VAL A 20 7.90 -54.51 8.89
CA VAL A 20 8.50 -55.82 9.13
C VAL A 20 7.75 -56.59 10.22
N SER A 21 7.34 -55.92 11.30
CA SER A 21 6.64 -56.58 12.42
C SER A 21 5.26 -57.12 12.04
N VAL A 22 4.48 -56.39 11.23
CA VAL A 22 3.18 -56.86 10.72
C VAL A 22 3.35 -58.10 9.82
N LEU A 23 4.36 -58.08 8.94
CA LEU A 23 4.59 -59.17 8.02
C LEU A 23 5.03 -60.45 8.75
N VAL A 24 5.91 -60.37 9.74
CA VAL A 24 6.37 -61.54 10.51
C VAL A 24 5.20 -62.25 11.22
N ILE A 25 4.25 -61.48 11.78
CA ILE A 25 3.05 -62.03 12.42
C ILE A 25 2.18 -62.76 11.40
N ALA A 26 1.95 -62.16 10.22
CA ALA A 26 1.16 -62.78 9.15
C ALA A 26 1.80 -64.08 8.62
N GLY A 27 3.11 -64.08 8.39
CA GLY A 27 3.84 -65.26 7.91
C GLY A 27 3.78 -66.43 8.91
N PHE A 28 3.85 -66.14 10.21
CA PHE A 28 3.73 -67.15 11.27
C PHE A 28 2.32 -67.77 11.31
N ILE A 29 1.26 -66.96 11.19
CA ILE A 29 -0.13 -67.44 11.19
C ILE A 29 -0.43 -68.30 9.96
N ILE A 30 0.07 -67.92 8.78
CA ILE A 30 -0.15 -68.67 7.53
C ILE A 30 0.55 -70.04 7.60
N GLY A 31 1.77 -70.09 8.13
CA GLY A 31 2.54 -71.34 8.25
C GLY A 31 1.88 -72.37 9.19
N LEU A 32 1.23 -71.92 10.26
CA LEU A 32 0.54 -72.82 11.20
C LEU A 32 -0.75 -73.42 10.61
N ASN A 33 -1.52 -72.65 9.85
CA ASN A 33 -2.80 -73.12 9.29
C ASN A 33 -2.62 -73.98 8.02
N ALA A 34 -1.57 -73.78 7.24
CA ALA A 34 -1.37 -74.52 6.00
C ALA A 34 -1.20 -76.05 6.21
N ARG A 35 -0.64 -76.46 7.35
CA ARG A 35 -0.39 -77.89 7.63
C ARG A 35 -1.67 -78.66 7.96
N SER A 36 -2.57 -78.08 8.75
CA SER A 36 -3.83 -78.75 9.13
C SER A 36 -4.77 -78.89 7.91
N VAL A 37 -4.89 -77.85 7.10
CA VAL A 37 -5.79 -77.86 5.92
C VAL A 37 -5.37 -78.88 4.86
N ILE A 38 -4.06 -79.10 4.65
CA ILE A 38 -3.57 -80.03 3.63
C ILE A 38 -3.79 -81.50 4.03
N LEU A 39 -3.63 -81.82 5.31
CA LEU A 39 -3.87 -83.17 5.82
C LEU A 39 -5.36 -83.54 5.75
N GLU A 40 -6.23 -82.60 6.12
CA GLU A 40 -7.69 -82.75 6.02
C GLU A 40 -8.14 -82.95 4.56
N LEU A 41 -7.69 -82.09 3.65
CA LEU A 41 -8.03 -82.20 2.22
C LEU A 41 -7.53 -83.52 1.58
N SER A 42 -6.37 -84.03 1.99
CA SER A 42 -5.83 -85.30 1.47
C SER A 42 -6.59 -86.51 2.03
N SER A 43 -7.09 -86.41 3.26
CA SER A 43 -7.93 -87.41 3.91
C SER A 43 -9.29 -87.52 3.21
N ASP A 44 -9.99 -86.40 3.01
CA ASP A 44 -11.30 -86.36 2.35
C ASP A 44 -11.24 -86.93 0.92
N SER A 45 -10.21 -86.55 0.15
CA SER A 45 -10.01 -87.07 -1.21
C SER A 45 -9.77 -88.59 -1.23
N THR A 46 -9.15 -89.15 -0.18
CA THR A 46 -8.89 -90.58 -0.08
C THR A 46 -10.17 -91.35 0.19
N GLU A 47 -11.04 -90.82 1.05
CA GLU A 47 -12.36 -91.37 1.36
C GLU A 47 -13.26 -91.39 0.11
N GLU A 48 -13.34 -90.29 -0.64
CA GLU A 48 -14.09 -90.24 -1.91
C GLU A 48 -13.59 -91.28 -2.93
N THR A 49 -12.26 -91.45 -3.01
CA THR A 49 -11.63 -92.42 -3.91
C THR A 49 -11.96 -93.86 -3.51
N LEU A 50 -12.05 -94.12 -2.19
CA LEU A 50 -12.35 -95.42 -1.64
C LEU A 50 -13.82 -95.82 -1.90
N HIS A 51 -14.75 -94.89 -1.69
CA HIS A 51 -16.17 -95.06 -2.05
C HIS A 51 -16.37 -95.37 -3.54
N ALA A 52 -15.64 -94.68 -4.43
CA ALA A 52 -15.67 -94.99 -5.86
C ALA A 52 -15.20 -96.43 -6.15
N CYS A 53 -14.21 -96.91 -5.38
CA CYS A 53 -13.69 -98.27 -5.52
C CYS A 53 -14.66 -99.34 -5.02
N VAL A 54 -15.35 -99.10 -3.90
CA VAL A 54 -16.46 -99.95 -3.43
C VAL A 54 -17.47 -100.17 -4.55
N HIS A 55 -17.91 -99.08 -5.18
CA HIS A 55 -18.90 -99.15 -6.25
C HIS A 55 -18.44 -99.96 -7.46
N ILE A 56 -17.16 -99.85 -7.85
CA ILE A 56 -16.57 -100.63 -8.95
C ILE A 56 -16.64 -102.14 -8.65
N VAL A 57 -16.36 -102.54 -7.41
CA VAL A 57 -16.36 -103.96 -7.01
C VAL A 57 -17.80 -104.49 -6.94
N GLU A 58 -18.73 -103.70 -6.38
CA GLU A 58 -20.15 -104.05 -6.37
C GLU A 58 -20.71 -104.25 -7.78
N GLU A 59 -20.40 -103.33 -8.70
CA GLU A 59 -20.85 -103.42 -10.10
C GLU A 59 -20.29 -104.68 -10.78
N MET A 60 -19.02 -105.01 -10.53
CA MET A 60 -18.39 -106.22 -11.07
C MET A 60 -19.07 -107.49 -10.54
N LEU A 61 -19.35 -107.56 -9.23
CA LEU A 61 -20.01 -108.72 -8.61
C LEU A 61 -21.48 -108.85 -9.07
N ALA A 62 -22.18 -107.73 -9.23
CA ALA A 62 -23.53 -107.71 -9.79
C ALA A 62 -23.56 -108.20 -11.26
N GLY A 63 -22.56 -107.80 -12.05
CA GLY A 63 -22.37 -108.29 -13.41
C GLY A 63 -22.13 -109.80 -13.46
N ILE A 64 -21.24 -110.32 -12.59
CA ILE A 64 -20.98 -111.77 -12.46
C ILE A 64 -22.28 -112.52 -12.13
N LYS A 65 -23.00 -112.09 -11.10
CA LYS A 65 -24.27 -112.70 -10.68
C LYS A 65 -25.29 -112.72 -11.82
N THR A 66 -25.37 -111.63 -12.59
CA THR A 66 -26.33 -111.48 -13.70
C THR A 66 -25.98 -112.41 -14.86
N GLU A 67 -24.70 -112.50 -15.22
CA GLU A 67 -24.25 -113.40 -16.30
C GLU A 67 -24.50 -114.86 -15.92
N MET A 68 -24.20 -115.25 -14.68
CA MET A 68 -24.49 -116.59 -14.17
C MET A 68 -25.99 -116.89 -14.18
N ARG A 69 -26.84 -115.95 -13.77
CA ARG A 69 -28.30 -116.09 -13.83
C ARG A 69 -28.81 -116.30 -15.25
N ASN A 70 -28.25 -115.56 -16.21
CA ASN A 70 -28.67 -115.68 -17.62
C ASN A 70 -28.27 -117.04 -18.18
N LEU A 71 -27.04 -117.48 -17.90
CA LEU A 71 -26.54 -118.79 -18.33
C LEU A 71 -27.31 -119.94 -17.70
N SER A 72 -27.59 -119.89 -16.39
CA SER A 72 -28.29 -120.98 -15.67
C SER A 72 -29.70 -121.23 -16.19
N ASN A 73 -30.35 -120.21 -16.76
CA ASN A 73 -31.68 -120.31 -17.34
C ASN A 73 -31.70 -120.76 -18.80
N THR A 74 -30.55 -120.92 -19.46
CA THR A 74 -30.51 -121.41 -20.85
C THR A 74 -30.80 -122.91 -20.91
N ASP A 75 -31.47 -123.34 -21.99
CA ASP A 75 -31.67 -124.76 -22.30
C ASP A 75 -30.34 -125.53 -22.42
N VAL A 76 -29.26 -124.81 -22.72
CA VAL A 76 -27.90 -125.34 -22.81
C VAL A 76 -27.42 -125.83 -21.44
N VAL A 77 -27.51 -124.99 -20.41
CA VAL A 77 -27.10 -125.38 -19.04
C VAL A 77 -28.09 -126.36 -18.43
N LYS A 78 -29.41 -126.14 -18.60
CA LYS A 78 -30.45 -127.04 -18.09
C LYS A 78 -30.39 -128.46 -18.66
N SER A 79 -29.80 -128.65 -19.84
CA SER A 79 -29.66 -129.99 -20.45
C SER A 79 -28.66 -130.89 -19.73
N PHE A 80 -27.74 -130.34 -18.93
CA PHE A 80 -26.60 -131.06 -18.34
C PHE A 80 -25.79 -131.89 -19.35
N ASP A 81 -25.86 -131.55 -20.65
CA ASP A 81 -25.09 -132.20 -21.72
C ASP A 81 -23.77 -131.45 -21.96
N PRO A 82 -22.61 -132.05 -21.63
CA PRO A 82 -21.31 -131.40 -21.80
C PRO A 82 -21.04 -130.95 -23.23
N THR A 83 -21.57 -131.67 -24.24
CA THR A 83 -21.37 -131.31 -25.65
C THR A 83 -22.05 -129.99 -26.02
N ARG A 84 -23.05 -129.57 -25.24
CA ARG A 84 -23.80 -128.32 -25.46
C ARG A 84 -23.27 -127.17 -24.61
N PHE A 85 -23.04 -127.38 -23.31
CA PHE A 85 -22.64 -126.27 -22.44
C PHE A 85 -21.14 -125.96 -22.47
N CYS A 86 -20.26 -126.94 -22.70
CA CYS A 86 -18.81 -126.69 -22.74
C CYS A 86 -18.42 -125.63 -23.80
N PRO A 87 -18.87 -125.72 -25.08
CA PRO A 87 -18.57 -124.69 -26.07
C PRO A 87 -19.11 -123.30 -25.69
N ARG A 88 -20.29 -123.26 -25.06
CA ARG A 88 -20.92 -122.00 -24.62
C ARG A 88 -20.14 -121.36 -23.47
N PHE A 89 -19.67 -122.15 -22.51
CA PHE A 89 -18.80 -121.67 -21.43
C PHE A 89 -17.48 -121.12 -21.96
N ILE A 90 -16.82 -121.83 -22.89
CA ILE A 90 -15.59 -121.33 -23.54
C ILE A 90 -15.86 -119.99 -24.24
N GLU A 91 -17.00 -119.85 -24.93
CA GLU A 91 -17.38 -118.60 -25.59
C GLU A 91 -17.62 -117.47 -24.58
N THR A 92 -18.38 -117.71 -23.51
CA THR A 92 -18.64 -116.73 -22.44
C THR A 92 -17.33 -116.28 -21.80
N ILE A 93 -16.42 -117.21 -21.47
CA ILE A 93 -15.11 -116.89 -20.89
C ILE A 93 -14.34 -115.96 -21.86
N ARG A 94 -14.30 -116.30 -23.16
CA ARG A 94 -13.62 -115.48 -24.17
C ARG A 94 -14.23 -114.09 -24.32
N GLN A 95 -15.57 -113.99 -24.30
CA GLN A 95 -16.29 -112.71 -24.46
C GLN A 95 -16.20 -111.82 -23.22
N SER A 96 -15.98 -112.40 -22.03
CA SER A 96 -15.87 -111.66 -20.78
C SER A 96 -14.62 -110.79 -20.64
N GLY A 97 -13.73 -110.77 -21.65
CA GLY A 97 -12.48 -110.02 -21.61
C GLY A 97 -11.48 -110.55 -20.59
N GLY A 98 -11.62 -111.82 -20.19
CA GLY A 98 -10.77 -112.47 -19.19
C GLY A 98 -11.22 -112.26 -17.73
N LEU A 99 -12.46 -111.80 -17.50
CA LEU A 99 -13.03 -111.68 -16.15
C LEU A 99 -13.21 -113.05 -15.50
N PHE A 100 -13.78 -114.01 -16.21
CA PHE A 100 -13.97 -115.36 -15.70
C PHE A 100 -12.74 -116.22 -16.02
N GLU A 101 -12.30 -117.00 -15.04
CA GLU A 101 -11.25 -117.99 -15.19
C GLU A 101 -11.80 -119.27 -15.85
N THR A 102 -12.90 -119.79 -15.31
CA THR A 102 -13.59 -120.99 -15.79
C THR A 102 -15.09 -120.89 -15.47
N PHE A 103 -15.91 -121.60 -16.23
CA PHE A 103 -17.29 -121.92 -15.91
C PHE A 103 -17.44 -123.44 -15.88
N PHE A 104 -18.21 -123.92 -14.92
CA PHE A 104 -18.46 -125.34 -14.76
C PHE A 104 -19.89 -125.59 -14.32
N LEU A 105 -20.39 -126.78 -14.64
CA LEU A 105 -21.70 -127.24 -14.21
C LEU A 105 -21.52 -128.43 -13.27
N ALA A 106 -22.00 -128.29 -12.05
CA ALA A 106 -21.91 -129.31 -11.02
C ALA A 106 -23.24 -130.01 -10.79
N ASP A 107 -23.19 -131.33 -10.71
CA ASP A 107 -24.32 -132.14 -10.29
C ASP A 107 -24.58 -132.01 -8.76
N PRO A 108 -25.71 -132.52 -8.23
CA PRO A 108 -26.01 -132.44 -6.80
C PRO A 108 -25.00 -133.17 -5.89
N THR A 109 -24.13 -134.02 -6.44
CA THR A 109 -23.08 -134.70 -5.67
C THR A 109 -21.80 -133.85 -5.53
N GLY A 110 -21.70 -132.75 -6.29
CA GLY A 110 -20.55 -131.86 -6.29
C GLY A 110 -19.48 -132.22 -7.32
N LYS A 111 -19.80 -133.11 -8.27
CA LYS A 111 -18.92 -133.35 -9.43
C LYS A 111 -19.17 -132.26 -10.47
N ALA A 112 -18.22 -131.35 -10.60
CA ALA A 112 -18.25 -130.26 -11.56
C ALA A 112 -17.60 -130.67 -12.87
N ILE A 113 -18.34 -130.55 -13.97
CA ILE A 113 -17.82 -130.67 -15.33
C ILE A 113 -17.39 -129.27 -15.77
N MET A 114 -16.08 -129.12 -15.97
CA MET A 114 -15.43 -127.88 -16.43
C MET A 114 -15.75 -127.60 -17.90
N GLU A 115 -15.42 -126.40 -18.37
CA GLU A 115 -15.65 -125.98 -19.76
C GLU A 115 -14.87 -126.82 -20.78
N THR A 116 -13.82 -127.53 -20.36
CA THR A 116 -13.05 -128.48 -21.19
C THR A 116 -13.60 -129.91 -21.16
N GLY A 117 -14.61 -130.17 -20.31
CA GLY A 117 -15.16 -131.49 -20.04
C GLY A 117 -14.48 -132.27 -18.91
N GLU A 118 -13.41 -131.72 -18.31
CA GLU A 118 -12.76 -132.33 -17.15
C GLU A 118 -13.66 -132.31 -15.91
N ILE A 119 -13.59 -133.37 -15.09
CA ILE A 119 -14.41 -133.49 -13.88
C ILE A 119 -13.56 -133.15 -12.65
N VAL A 120 -14.02 -132.19 -11.85
CA VAL A 120 -13.37 -131.77 -10.61
C VAL A 120 -14.39 -131.83 -9.47
N ASP A 121 -13.95 -132.32 -8.31
CA ASP A 121 -14.78 -132.35 -7.11
C ASP A 121 -14.77 -130.97 -6.41
N ILE A 122 -15.97 -130.42 -6.23
CA ILE A 122 -16.21 -129.17 -5.52
C ILE A 122 -17.21 -129.32 -4.36
N SER A 123 -17.53 -130.55 -3.95
CA SER A 123 -18.55 -130.86 -2.94
C SER A 123 -18.28 -130.20 -1.57
N ASP A 124 -17.01 -129.97 -1.24
CA ASP A 124 -16.55 -129.30 -0.01
C ASP A 124 -16.47 -127.77 -0.14
N ARG A 125 -16.67 -127.21 -1.34
CA ARG A 125 -16.52 -125.77 -1.56
C ARG A 125 -17.71 -124.99 -0.97
N PRO A 126 -17.49 -123.94 -0.15
CA PRO A 126 -18.57 -123.22 0.52
C PRO A 126 -19.61 -122.61 -0.44
N TYR A 127 -19.18 -122.02 -1.56
CA TYR A 127 -20.10 -121.43 -2.54
C TYR A 127 -21.04 -122.49 -3.14
N PHE A 128 -20.57 -123.72 -3.33
CA PHE A 128 -21.39 -124.82 -3.83
C PHE A 128 -22.38 -125.31 -2.78
N GLN A 129 -21.91 -125.51 -1.54
CA GLN A 129 -22.76 -125.97 -0.44
C GLN A 129 -23.87 -124.96 -0.09
N ASP A 130 -23.55 -123.67 -0.14
CA ASP A 130 -24.49 -122.61 0.13
C ASP A 130 -25.66 -122.60 -0.87
N VAL A 131 -25.36 -122.87 -2.15
CA VAL A 131 -26.38 -122.91 -3.21
C VAL A 131 -27.18 -124.21 -3.18
N MET A 132 -26.51 -125.36 -3.10
CA MET A 132 -27.17 -126.66 -3.19
C MET A 132 -27.94 -127.05 -1.93
N PHE A 133 -27.42 -126.71 -0.75
CA PHE A 133 -27.95 -127.22 0.52
C PHE A 133 -28.50 -126.14 1.46
N ARG A 134 -28.12 -124.87 1.29
CA ARG A 134 -28.61 -123.77 2.13
C ARG A 134 -29.64 -122.87 1.44
N GLY A 135 -30.08 -123.26 0.26
CA GLY A 135 -31.16 -122.59 -0.47
C GLY A 135 -30.80 -121.21 -1.00
N LYS A 136 -29.51 -120.87 -1.10
CA LYS A 136 -29.10 -119.60 -1.74
C LYS A 136 -29.22 -119.73 -3.25
N GLU A 137 -29.83 -118.74 -3.89
CA GLU A 137 -29.86 -118.68 -5.35
C GLU A 137 -28.46 -118.40 -5.93
N PHE A 138 -27.68 -117.57 -5.23
CA PHE A 138 -26.31 -117.21 -5.58
C PHE A 138 -25.46 -117.16 -4.31
N ALA A 139 -24.24 -117.70 -4.38
CA ALA A 139 -23.27 -117.61 -3.29
C ALA A 139 -21.88 -117.27 -3.83
N LEU A 140 -21.19 -116.41 -3.10
CA LEU A 140 -19.80 -116.03 -3.27
C LEU A 140 -19.00 -116.57 -2.09
N ASN A 141 -17.75 -116.98 -2.30
CA ASN A 141 -16.83 -117.26 -1.20
C ASN A 141 -15.59 -116.36 -1.23
N ASP A 142 -14.87 -116.38 -0.12
CA ASP A 142 -13.57 -115.76 0.04
C ASP A 142 -12.50 -116.37 -0.88
N GLY A 143 -11.34 -115.72 -0.96
CA GLY A 143 -10.28 -116.09 -1.88
C GLY A 143 -9.78 -117.53 -1.68
N ILE A 144 -9.69 -118.28 -2.76
CA ILE A 144 -9.27 -119.68 -2.82
C ILE A 144 -8.23 -119.90 -3.91
N ILE A 145 -7.55 -121.05 -3.84
CA ILE A 145 -6.85 -121.59 -5.02
C ILE A 145 -7.84 -122.44 -5.82
N SER A 146 -8.04 -122.07 -7.09
CA SER A 146 -8.84 -122.84 -8.04
C SER A 146 -8.27 -124.24 -8.20
N ARG A 147 -9.09 -125.29 -8.06
CA ARG A 147 -8.62 -126.68 -8.25
C ARG A 147 -8.35 -127.01 -9.70
N PHE A 148 -8.89 -126.23 -10.62
CA PHE A 148 -8.77 -126.45 -12.05
C PHE A 148 -7.51 -125.81 -12.61
N THR A 149 -7.32 -124.51 -12.42
CA THR A 149 -6.16 -123.79 -12.97
C THR A 149 -5.00 -123.63 -11.99
N ASN A 150 -5.21 -123.94 -10.71
CA ASN A 150 -4.27 -123.64 -9.61
C ASN A 150 -4.00 -122.14 -9.40
N ALA A 151 -4.82 -121.25 -9.99
CA ALA A 151 -4.71 -119.81 -9.80
C ALA A 151 -5.46 -119.32 -8.54
N PRO A 152 -4.98 -118.24 -7.89
CA PRO A 152 -5.76 -117.49 -6.90
C PRO A 152 -7.02 -116.90 -7.52
N ALA A 153 -8.18 -117.30 -7.01
CA ALA A 153 -9.49 -116.88 -7.50
C ALA A 153 -10.49 -116.77 -6.36
N PHE A 154 -11.61 -116.09 -6.57
CA PHE A 154 -12.80 -116.30 -5.74
C PHE A 154 -13.82 -117.13 -6.54
N GLY A 155 -14.54 -117.99 -5.84
CA GLY A 155 -15.56 -118.84 -6.43
C GLY A 155 -16.95 -118.24 -6.25
N ALA A 156 -17.77 -118.38 -7.29
CA ALA A 156 -19.20 -118.08 -7.24
C ALA A 156 -19.99 -119.27 -7.77
N ALA A 157 -21.17 -119.52 -7.18
CA ALA A 157 -22.14 -120.47 -7.70
C ALA A 157 -23.52 -119.86 -7.77
N TYR A 158 -24.29 -120.34 -8.75
CA TYR A 158 -25.69 -120.01 -9.00
C TYR A 158 -26.49 -121.30 -9.13
N ALA A 159 -27.64 -121.37 -8.46
CA ALA A 159 -28.52 -122.53 -8.53
C ALA A 159 -29.08 -122.72 -9.95
N VAL A 160 -29.02 -123.95 -10.46
CA VAL A 160 -29.69 -124.33 -11.71
C VAL A 160 -30.98 -125.04 -11.34
N TYR A 161 -32.10 -124.48 -11.80
CA TYR A 161 -33.43 -125.01 -11.53
C TYR A 161 -33.97 -125.76 -12.74
N ASP A 162 -34.68 -126.86 -12.50
CA ASP A 162 -35.53 -127.47 -13.52
C ASP A 162 -36.80 -126.65 -13.76
N ASP A 163 -37.62 -127.07 -14.73
CA ASP A 163 -38.87 -126.39 -15.08
C ASP A 163 -39.95 -126.50 -13.97
N THR A 164 -39.72 -127.33 -12.96
CA THR A 164 -40.59 -127.46 -11.77
C THR A 164 -40.11 -126.61 -10.58
N GLY A 165 -38.96 -125.93 -10.71
CA GLY A 165 -38.39 -125.07 -9.68
C GLY A 165 -37.51 -125.79 -8.66
N HIS A 166 -37.12 -127.05 -8.88
CA HIS A 166 -36.17 -127.77 -8.02
C HIS A 166 -34.73 -127.52 -8.46
N VAL A 167 -33.82 -127.37 -7.50
CA VAL A 167 -32.39 -127.23 -7.79
C VAL A 167 -31.83 -128.58 -8.26
N VAL A 168 -31.42 -128.64 -9.52
CA VAL A 168 -30.89 -129.85 -10.17
C VAL A 168 -29.37 -129.85 -10.29
N GLY A 169 -28.73 -128.74 -9.95
CA GLY A 169 -27.28 -128.61 -9.86
C GLY A 169 -26.86 -127.16 -9.67
N ALA A 170 -25.57 -126.89 -9.78
CA ALA A 170 -25.02 -125.55 -9.62
C ALA A 170 -24.17 -125.17 -10.82
N LEU A 171 -24.47 -124.01 -11.41
CA LEU A 171 -23.59 -123.34 -12.34
C LEU A 171 -22.56 -122.61 -11.49
N GLY A 172 -21.28 -122.96 -11.62
CA GLY A 172 -20.23 -122.26 -10.92
C GLY A 172 -19.24 -121.59 -11.87
N THR A 173 -18.57 -120.59 -11.34
CA THR A 173 -17.46 -119.91 -11.99
C THR A 173 -16.40 -119.57 -10.95
N THR A 174 -15.17 -119.43 -11.41
CA THR A 174 -14.11 -118.78 -10.62
C THR A 174 -13.64 -117.53 -11.34
N VAL A 175 -13.31 -116.50 -10.59
CA VAL A 175 -12.82 -115.22 -11.09
C VAL A 175 -11.44 -114.98 -10.49
N ALA A 176 -10.45 -114.78 -11.36
CA ALA A 176 -9.07 -114.64 -10.93
C ALA A 176 -8.88 -113.38 -10.06
N LEU A 177 -8.28 -113.53 -8.88
CA LEU A 177 -7.98 -112.41 -7.97
C LEU A 177 -7.07 -111.36 -8.61
N LYS A 178 -6.28 -111.75 -9.62
CA LYS A 178 -5.48 -110.83 -10.41
C LYS A 178 -6.32 -109.80 -11.17
N ILE A 179 -7.49 -110.20 -11.69
CA ILE A 179 -8.39 -109.28 -12.41
C ILE A 179 -9.05 -108.32 -11.43
N LEU A 180 -9.52 -108.83 -10.28
CA LEU A 180 -10.03 -108.01 -9.19
C LEU A 180 -8.97 -107.01 -8.71
N SER A 181 -7.71 -107.45 -8.56
CA SER A 181 -6.57 -106.59 -8.23
C SER A 181 -6.40 -105.49 -9.26
N ASN A 182 -6.25 -105.82 -10.55
CA ASN A 182 -6.04 -104.82 -11.59
C ASN A 182 -7.17 -103.78 -11.66
N LYS A 183 -8.42 -104.19 -11.39
CA LYS A 183 -9.59 -103.31 -11.47
C LYS A 183 -9.65 -102.31 -10.32
N VAL A 184 -9.18 -102.71 -9.14
CA VAL A 184 -9.19 -101.88 -7.93
C VAL A 184 -7.91 -101.04 -7.86
N THR A 185 -6.74 -101.64 -8.13
CA THR A 185 -5.43 -100.99 -8.00
C THR A 185 -5.11 -100.03 -9.15
N SER A 186 -5.95 -99.97 -10.21
CA SER A 186 -5.84 -98.92 -11.23
C SER A 186 -6.15 -97.53 -10.67
N THR A 187 -6.91 -97.48 -9.58
CA THR A 187 -7.21 -96.25 -8.85
C THR A 187 -6.10 -96.00 -7.83
N LYS A 188 -5.34 -94.90 -8.02
CA LYS A 188 -4.23 -94.51 -7.14
C LYS A 188 -4.70 -93.50 -6.10
N ILE A 189 -4.14 -93.59 -4.90
CA ILE A 189 -4.31 -92.60 -3.84
C ILE A 189 -3.00 -91.83 -3.74
N GLY A 190 -3.00 -90.55 -4.13
CA GLY A 190 -1.76 -89.77 -4.21
C GLY A 190 -0.74 -90.36 -5.20
N GLU A 191 0.55 -90.09 -4.98
CA GLU A 191 1.65 -90.65 -5.76
C GLU A 191 2.18 -91.97 -5.18
N GLU A 192 2.24 -92.09 -3.86
CA GLU A 192 2.83 -93.25 -3.15
C GLU A 192 1.77 -94.19 -2.54
N GLY A 193 0.51 -93.75 -2.46
CA GLY A 193 -0.57 -94.53 -1.88
C GLY A 193 -1.24 -95.48 -2.86
N TYR A 194 -1.98 -96.44 -2.31
CA TYR A 194 -2.61 -97.50 -3.10
C TYR A 194 -3.82 -98.11 -2.39
N ILE A 195 -4.64 -98.82 -3.17
CA ILE A 195 -5.85 -99.51 -2.69
C ILE A 195 -5.63 -101.03 -2.70
N PHE A 196 -6.18 -101.73 -1.72
CA PHE A 196 -6.20 -103.18 -1.63
C PHE A 196 -7.53 -103.69 -1.05
N LEU A 197 -7.89 -104.95 -1.29
CA LEU A 197 -9.09 -105.58 -0.72
C LEU A 197 -8.72 -106.73 0.20
N VAL A 198 -9.57 -106.93 1.18
CA VAL A 198 -9.54 -108.06 2.11
C VAL A 198 -10.88 -108.77 2.13
N ASP A 199 -10.84 -110.08 2.31
CA ASP A 199 -12.03 -110.89 2.50
C ASP A 199 -12.53 -110.88 3.96
N GLY A 200 -13.65 -111.58 4.22
CA GLY A 200 -14.26 -111.64 5.54
C GLY A 200 -13.43 -112.36 6.60
N ALA A 201 -12.37 -113.07 6.20
CA ALA A 201 -11.40 -113.69 7.08
C ALA A 201 -10.18 -112.78 7.35
N GLY A 202 -10.15 -111.58 6.76
CA GLY A 202 -9.05 -110.62 6.87
C GLY A 202 -7.88 -110.93 5.95
N THR A 203 -8.03 -111.85 5.00
CA THR A 203 -6.99 -112.21 4.04
C THR A 203 -7.02 -111.26 2.86
N VAL A 204 -5.85 -110.80 2.42
CA VAL A 204 -5.74 -109.91 1.26
C VAL A 204 -6.09 -110.67 -0.01
N ILE A 205 -7.12 -110.22 -0.71
CA ILE A 205 -7.61 -110.82 -1.96
C ILE A 205 -7.33 -109.96 -3.19
N ALA A 206 -7.00 -108.68 -3.01
CA ALA A 206 -6.53 -107.82 -4.07
C ALA A 206 -5.48 -106.85 -3.57
N HIS A 207 -4.34 -106.72 -4.25
CA HIS A 207 -3.25 -105.84 -3.81
C HIS A 207 -2.33 -105.49 -4.99
N PRO A 208 -1.71 -104.28 -5.04
CA PRO A 208 -0.78 -103.93 -6.12
C PRO A 208 0.46 -104.84 -6.18
N ASP A 209 0.98 -105.18 -5.00
CA ASP A 209 1.98 -106.24 -4.84
C ASP A 209 1.29 -107.60 -4.79
N THR A 210 1.42 -108.36 -5.89
CA THR A 210 0.79 -109.67 -6.06
C THR A 210 1.28 -110.71 -5.06
N ASP A 211 2.45 -110.53 -4.44
CA ASP A 211 2.96 -111.47 -3.43
C ASP A 211 2.20 -111.40 -2.11
N LYS A 212 1.35 -110.39 -1.90
CA LYS A 212 0.50 -110.28 -0.70
C LYS A 212 -0.84 -111.01 -0.85
N ILE A 213 -1.28 -111.29 -2.08
CA ILE A 213 -2.58 -111.91 -2.36
C ILE A 213 -2.58 -113.35 -1.79
N LEU A 214 -3.56 -113.66 -0.95
CA LEU A 214 -3.73 -114.91 -0.18
C LEU A 214 -2.59 -115.26 0.79
N LYS A 215 -1.52 -114.47 0.87
CA LYS A 215 -0.38 -114.70 1.78
C LYS A 215 -0.38 -113.76 2.98
N LEU A 216 -0.95 -112.56 2.85
CA LEU A 216 -1.06 -111.59 3.94
C LEU A 216 -2.47 -111.64 4.55
N ASN A 217 -2.53 -111.83 5.87
CA ASN A 217 -3.76 -111.68 6.64
C ASN A 217 -3.61 -110.52 7.64
N LEU A 218 -4.56 -109.59 7.61
CA LEU A 218 -4.51 -108.38 8.43
C LEU A 218 -4.59 -108.67 9.93
N LEU A 219 -5.27 -109.75 10.33
CA LEU A 219 -5.36 -110.17 11.74
C LEU A 219 -4.01 -110.71 12.27
N GLU A 220 -3.06 -110.96 11.37
CA GLU A 220 -1.67 -111.30 11.71
C GLU A 220 -0.68 -110.20 11.31
N GLY A 221 -1.18 -108.98 11.03
CA GLY A 221 -0.39 -107.84 10.56
C GLY A 221 0.83 -107.55 11.46
N THR A 222 0.67 -107.69 12.78
CA THR A 222 1.75 -107.51 13.76
C THR A 222 2.89 -108.51 13.57
N LYS A 223 2.59 -109.78 13.25
CA LYS A 223 3.62 -110.81 12.96
C LYS A 223 4.37 -110.50 11.65
N SER A 224 3.70 -109.83 10.72
CA SER A 224 4.25 -109.42 9.42
C SER A 224 5.00 -108.08 9.48
N GLY A 225 5.20 -107.50 10.67
CA GLY A 225 5.96 -106.27 10.89
C GLY A 225 5.15 -104.98 10.78
N TYR A 226 3.84 -105.04 10.56
CA TYR A 226 2.97 -103.88 10.52
C TYR A 226 2.48 -103.50 11.93
N LYS A 227 2.54 -102.21 12.30
CA LYS A 227 1.91 -101.72 13.54
C LYS A 227 0.58 -101.05 13.23
N GLY A 228 -0.47 -101.36 13.99
CA GLY A 228 -1.82 -100.80 13.82
C GLY A 228 -2.67 -101.49 12.75
N LEU A 229 -2.07 -102.29 11.86
CA LEU A 229 -2.80 -103.00 10.80
C LEU A 229 -3.76 -104.08 11.34
N GLU A 230 -3.41 -104.71 12.46
CA GLU A 230 -4.26 -105.72 13.10
C GLU A 230 -5.56 -105.11 13.65
N ASP A 231 -5.48 -103.91 14.20
CA ASP A 231 -6.65 -103.20 14.73
C ASP A 231 -7.57 -102.75 13.59
N ALA A 232 -7.01 -102.24 12.50
CA ALA A 232 -7.78 -101.95 11.28
C ALA A 232 -8.42 -103.23 10.71
N GLY A 233 -7.67 -104.33 10.63
CA GLY A 233 -8.17 -105.62 10.16
C GLY A 233 -9.38 -106.13 10.95
N LYS A 234 -9.36 -105.99 12.29
CA LYS A 234 -10.49 -106.38 13.16
C LYS A 234 -11.75 -105.56 12.91
N GLU A 235 -11.61 -104.28 12.57
CA GLU A 235 -12.74 -103.41 12.25
C GLU A 235 -13.27 -103.70 10.83
N MET A 236 -12.37 -103.91 9.86
CA MET A 236 -12.70 -104.24 8.48
C MET A 236 -13.52 -105.52 8.34
N ILE A 237 -13.17 -106.60 9.05
CA ILE A 237 -13.93 -107.87 8.99
C ILE A 237 -15.30 -107.79 9.71
N ARG A 238 -15.52 -106.77 10.55
CA ARG A 238 -16.81 -106.50 11.20
C ARG A 238 -17.74 -105.66 10.33
N GLY A 239 -17.27 -105.24 9.15
CA GLY A 239 -18.02 -104.40 8.23
C GLY A 239 -18.12 -102.94 8.69
N SER A 240 -17.13 -102.41 9.40
CA SER A 240 -17.04 -100.99 9.78
C SER A 240 -16.19 -100.22 8.78
N ASP A 241 -16.59 -98.99 8.47
CA ASP A 241 -15.73 -97.98 7.87
C ASP A 241 -14.85 -97.28 8.92
N GLY A 242 -13.75 -96.65 8.49
CA GLY A 242 -12.94 -95.85 9.40
C GLY A 242 -11.53 -95.54 8.91
N ILE A 243 -10.79 -94.84 9.77
CA ILE A 243 -9.43 -94.35 9.50
C ILE A 243 -8.50 -94.77 10.63
N LYS A 244 -7.36 -95.39 10.28
CA LYS A 244 -6.31 -95.77 11.25
C LYS A 244 -4.93 -95.41 10.74
N ASN A 245 -4.08 -94.97 11.66
CA ASN A 245 -2.66 -94.82 11.37
C ASN A 245 -1.97 -96.17 11.50
N ILE A 246 -1.25 -96.56 10.44
CA ILE A 246 -0.48 -97.80 10.39
C ILE A 246 0.99 -97.50 10.07
N ILE A 247 1.89 -98.35 10.57
CA ILE A 247 3.32 -98.27 10.26
C ILE A 247 3.69 -99.53 9.51
N PHE A 248 4.26 -99.37 8.33
CA PHE A 248 4.72 -100.47 7.49
C PHE A 248 6.03 -101.05 8.06
N PRO A 249 6.40 -102.29 7.68
CA PRO A 249 7.66 -102.89 8.09
C PRO A 249 8.91 -102.08 7.70
N SER A 250 8.81 -101.27 6.64
CA SER A 250 9.84 -100.31 6.19
C SER A 250 10.08 -99.15 7.18
N GLY A 251 9.18 -98.95 8.15
CA GLY A 251 9.18 -97.83 9.10
C GLY A 251 8.37 -96.61 8.64
N GLU A 252 7.80 -96.66 7.43
CA GLU A 252 6.96 -95.61 6.87
C GLU A 252 5.58 -95.58 7.52
N LYS A 253 5.06 -94.38 7.72
CA LYS A 253 3.75 -94.14 8.31
C LYS A 253 2.72 -93.90 7.22
N TYR A 254 1.64 -94.65 7.30
CA TYR A 254 0.51 -94.56 6.40
C TYR A 254 -0.77 -94.31 7.18
N ILE A 255 -1.69 -93.56 6.58
CA ILE A 255 -3.07 -93.41 7.02
C ILE A 255 -3.90 -94.39 6.19
N LEU A 256 -4.52 -95.36 6.85
CA LEU A 256 -5.35 -96.38 6.23
C LEU A 256 -6.81 -95.97 6.37
N HIS A 257 -7.46 -95.71 5.24
CA HIS A 257 -8.91 -95.59 5.16
C HIS A 257 -9.48 -96.95 4.75
N TYR A 258 -10.58 -97.38 5.32
CA TYR A 258 -11.24 -98.63 4.93
C TYR A 258 -12.75 -98.49 4.93
N ASP A 259 -13.38 -99.18 3.97
CA ASP A 259 -14.83 -99.23 3.78
C ASP A 259 -15.30 -100.67 3.54
N PRO A 260 -16.47 -101.07 4.06
CA PRO A 260 -17.07 -102.36 3.75
C PRO A 260 -17.62 -102.39 2.32
N ILE A 261 -17.55 -103.55 1.68
CA ILE A 261 -18.16 -103.83 0.38
C ILE A 261 -19.49 -104.57 0.60
N PRO A 262 -20.64 -103.94 0.38
CA PRO A 262 -21.93 -104.59 0.57
C PRO A 262 -22.13 -105.81 -0.34
N ASN A 263 -23.05 -106.70 0.04
CA ASN A 263 -23.41 -107.92 -0.72
C ASN A 263 -22.27 -108.93 -0.93
N THR A 264 -21.20 -108.82 -0.15
CA THR A 264 -20.09 -109.80 -0.07
C THR A 264 -20.08 -110.51 1.28
N PRO A 265 -19.29 -111.59 1.45
CA PRO A 265 -18.99 -112.19 2.76
C PRO A 265 -18.11 -111.28 3.64
N ASN A 266 -18.55 -110.05 3.93
CA ASN A 266 -17.81 -109.04 4.71
C ASN A 266 -16.45 -108.65 4.11
N TRP A 267 -16.37 -108.51 2.79
CA TRP A 267 -15.17 -107.96 2.16
C TRP A 267 -15.08 -106.46 2.45
N SER A 268 -13.86 -105.96 2.55
CA SER A 268 -13.59 -104.55 2.79
C SER A 268 -12.47 -104.07 1.87
N VAL A 269 -12.60 -102.85 1.38
CA VAL A 269 -11.55 -102.17 0.61
C VAL A 269 -10.79 -101.25 1.55
N ALA A 270 -9.49 -101.12 1.36
CA ALA A 270 -8.66 -100.19 2.11
C ALA A 270 -7.71 -99.41 1.21
N GLY A 271 -7.61 -98.12 1.47
CA GLY A 271 -6.70 -97.18 0.84
C GLY A 271 -5.60 -96.77 1.82
N ALA A 272 -4.34 -96.99 1.46
CA ALA A 272 -3.18 -96.57 2.25
C ALA A 272 -2.59 -95.27 1.68
N LEU A 273 -2.61 -94.18 2.45
CA LEU A 273 -2.05 -92.87 2.10
C LEU A 273 -0.74 -92.61 2.88
N SER A 274 0.33 -92.19 2.19
CA SER A 274 1.64 -91.87 2.82
C SER A 274 1.58 -90.56 3.63
N GLU A 275 1.93 -90.61 4.93
CA GLU A 275 1.98 -89.39 5.78
C GLU A 275 3.13 -88.45 5.34
N ALA A 276 4.19 -89.01 4.75
CA ALA A 276 5.31 -88.24 4.22
C ALA A 276 4.89 -87.41 3.00
N GLU A 277 4.12 -87.99 2.08
CA GLU A 277 3.63 -87.31 0.87
C GLU A 277 2.74 -86.10 1.23
N ALA A 278 1.82 -86.28 2.19
CA ALA A 278 0.94 -85.20 2.65
C ALA A 278 1.73 -84.04 3.31
N ASN A 279 2.82 -84.33 4.02
CA ASN A 279 3.67 -83.30 4.62
C ASN A 279 4.62 -82.62 3.62
N GLN A 280 5.08 -83.32 2.57
CA GLN A 280 6.03 -82.77 1.59
C GLN A 280 5.39 -81.65 0.75
N LYS A 281 4.10 -81.80 0.39
CA LYS A 281 3.31 -80.74 -0.27
C LYS A 281 3.14 -79.50 0.64
N SER A 282 3.12 -79.69 1.96
CA SER A 282 3.04 -78.61 2.94
C SER A 282 4.35 -77.80 3.05
N VAL A 283 5.52 -78.47 2.97
CA VAL A 283 6.84 -77.80 3.02
C VAL A 283 7.14 -77.00 1.75
N TYR A 284 6.71 -77.48 0.58
CA TYR A 284 6.88 -76.75 -0.69
C TYR A 284 6.10 -75.42 -0.71
N LEU A 285 4.86 -75.44 -0.24
CA LEU A 285 4.02 -74.24 -0.10
C LEU A 285 4.59 -73.23 0.91
N LEU A 286 5.15 -73.71 2.02
CA LEU A 286 5.84 -72.86 3.00
C LEU A 286 7.06 -72.15 2.38
N GLY A 287 7.81 -72.81 1.50
CA GLY A 287 8.92 -72.22 0.76
C GLY A 287 8.50 -71.07 -0.16
N ILE A 288 7.36 -71.21 -0.85
CA ILE A 288 6.79 -70.13 -1.69
C ILE A 288 6.39 -68.92 -0.84
N VAL A 289 5.76 -69.14 0.32
CA VAL A 289 5.38 -68.05 1.24
C VAL A 289 6.61 -67.30 1.76
N ILE A 290 7.68 -68.02 2.12
CA ILE A 290 8.95 -67.40 2.57
C ILE A 290 9.64 -66.64 1.43
N ALA A 291 9.63 -67.16 0.20
CA ALA A 291 10.22 -66.46 -0.95
C ALA A 291 9.47 -65.16 -1.28
N VAL A 292 8.13 -65.19 -1.29
CA VAL A 292 7.29 -63.99 -1.46
C VAL A 292 7.53 -63.00 -0.32
N PHE A 293 7.72 -63.48 0.90
CA PHE A 293 8.04 -62.65 2.06
C PHE A 293 9.37 -61.89 1.90
N VAL A 294 10.43 -62.57 1.46
CA VAL A 294 11.74 -61.93 1.20
C VAL A 294 11.63 -60.87 0.10
N ILE A 295 10.86 -61.15 -0.95
CA ILE A 295 10.61 -60.18 -2.03
C ILE A 295 9.85 -58.95 -1.52
N ILE A 296 8.81 -59.13 -0.71
CA ILE A 296 8.05 -58.01 -0.13
C ILE A 296 8.94 -57.15 0.77
N VAL A 297 9.77 -57.76 1.62
CA VAL A 297 10.72 -57.02 2.47
C VAL A 297 11.74 -56.26 1.61
N ALA A 298 12.27 -56.87 0.56
CA ALA A 298 13.20 -56.21 -0.37
C ALA A 298 12.56 -55.01 -1.07
N VAL A 299 11.30 -55.13 -1.50
CA VAL A 299 10.53 -54.05 -2.12
C VAL A 299 10.27 -52.90 -1.13
N ILE A 300 9.92 -53.21 0.12
CA ILE A 300 9.71 -52.19 1.17
C ILE A 300 11.00 -51.43 1.47
N VAL A 301 12.13 -52.13 1.58
CA VAL A 301 13.44 -51.50 1.79
C VAL A 301 13.82 -50.62 0.59
N PHE A 302 13.60 -51.11 -0.64
CA PHE A 302 13.88 -50.35 -1.86
C PHE A 302 13.02 -49.08 -1.96
N ILE A 303 11.70 -49.18 -1.75
CA ILE A 303 10.78 -48.04 -1.77
C ILE A 303 11.16 -47.02 -0.67
N SER A 304 11.46 -47.49 0.54
CA SER A 304 11.82 -46.61 1.65
C SER A 304 13.13 -45.86 1.39
N LEU A 305 14.11 -46.52 0.76
CA LEU A 305 15.36 -45.88 0.34
C LEU A 305 15.11 -44.86 -0.79
N PHE A 306 14.33 -45.23 -1.80
CA PHE A 306 14.01 -44.39 -2.96
C PHE A 306 13.27 -43.10 -2.57
N VAL A 307 12.16 -43.23 -1.84
CA VAL A 307 11.36 -42.10 -1.32
C VAL A 307 12.21 -41.23 -0.38
N GLY A 308 13.01 -41.85 0.48
CA GLY A 308 13.93 -41.14 1.38
C GLY A 308 14.99 -40.31 0.64
N THR A 309 15.48 -40.76 -0.52
CA THR A 309 16.42 -39.97 -1.34
C THR A 309 15.77 -38.86 -2.15
N VAL A 310 14.61 -39.09 -2.75
CA VAL A 310 13.93 -38.09 -3.61
C VAL A 310 13.47 -36.89 -2.78
N ILE A 311 12.77 -37.14 -1.67
CA ILE A 311 12.25 -36.07 -0.79
C ILE A 311 13.41 -35.33 -0.10
N SER A 312 14.40 -36.07 0.41
CA SER A 312 15.51 -35.45 1.14
C SER A 312 16.43 -34.60 0.25
N LYS A 313 16.57 -34.93 -1.04
CA LYS A 313 17.36 -34.13 -1.99
C LYS A 313 16.67 -32.81 -2.32
N SER A 314 15.36 -32.84 -2.61
CA SER A 314 14.58 -31.63 -2.88
C SER A 314 14.48 -30.71 -1.66
N MET A 315 14.25 -31.29 -0.46
CA MET A 315 14.25 -30.52 0.79
C MET A 315 15.60 -29.87 1.10
N LYS A 316 16.71 -30.55 0.83
CA LYS A 316 18.06 -29.99 1.07
C LYS A 316 18.38 -28.86 0.08
N LYS A 317 18.00 -28.99 -1.19
CA LYS A 317 18.13 -27.92 -2.19
C LYS A 317 17.31 -26.69 -1.78
N LEU A 318 16.05 -26.90 -1.40
CA LEU A 318 15.17 -25.84 -0.92
C LEU A 318 15.71 -25.19 0.36
N ALA A 319 16.24 -25.97 1.31
CA ALA A 319 16.85 -25.44 2.53
C ALA A 319 18.07 -24.55 2.27
N VAL A 320 18.93 -24.90 1.29
CA VAL A 320 20.07 -24.05 0.89
C VAL A 320 19.58 -22.75 0.21
N GLN A 321 18.56 -22.84 -0.64
CA GLN A 321 17.96 -21.67 -1.27
C GLN A 321 17.31 -20.74 -0.23
N VAL A 322 16.60 -21.30 0.74
CA VAL A 322 16.03 -20.55 1.87
C VAL A 322 17.10 -19.94 2.76
N ASP A 323 18.22 -20.63 2.99
CA ASP A 323 19.36 -20.08 3.77
C ASP A 323 20.01 -18.88 3.05
N ASN A 324 20.25 -18.98 1.74
CA ASN A 324 20.76 -17.86 0.94
C ASN A 324 19.77 -16.68 0.90
N PHE A 325 18.48 -16.98 0.73
CA PHE A 325 17.41 -16.00 0.76
C PHE A 325 17.32 -15.29 2.13
N GLY A 326 17.42 -16.04 3.23
CA GLY A 326 17.43 -15.50 4.60
C GLY A 326 18.67 -14.66 4.93
N LYS A 327 19.77 -14.83 4.19
CA LYS A 327 20.97 -13.96 4.28
C LYS A 327 20.86 -12.69 3.44
N GLY A 328 19.72 -12.46 2.79
CA GLY A 328 19.44 -11.26 2.01
C GLY A 328 19.69 -11.38 0.50
N ASP A 329 19.96 -12.58 -0.04
CA ASP A 329 20.04 -12.78 -1.50
C ASP A 329 18.64 -12.99 -2.11
N LEU A 330 18.01 -11.87 -2.50
CA LEU A 330 16.69 -11.85 -3.13
C LEU A 330 16.74 -12.22 -4.62
N THR A 331 17.93 -12.48 -5.19
CA THR A 331 18.09 -13.01 -6.55
C THR A 331 17.98 -14.54 -6.60
N THR A 332 17.82 -15.20 -5.45
CA THR A 332 17.73 -16.66 -5.35
C THR A 332 16.48 -17.20 -6.06
N ALA A 333 16.67 -17.98 -7.12
CA ALA A 333 15.56 -18.59 -7.86
C ALA A 333 15.05 -19.88 -7.20
N PHE A 334 13.80 -19.87 -6.75
CA PHE A 334 13.10 -21.04 -6.24
C PHE A 334 12.43 -21.81 -7.39
N GLU A 335 13.18 -22.72 -8.03
CA GLU A 335 12.63 -23.58 -9.09
C GLU A 335 11.64 -24.62 -8.53
N ALA A 336 10.35 -24.41 -8.78
CA ALA A 336 9.31 -25.40 -8.50
C ALA A 336 9.29 -26.47 -9.62
N LYS A 337 10.02 -27.58 -9.42
CA LYS A 337 9.92 -28.76 -10.29
C LYS A 337 9.02 -29.79 -9.62
N GLY A 338 7.78 -29.93 -10.12
CA GLY A 338 6.78 -30.88 -9.62
C GLY A 338 5.43 -30.22 -9.34
N HIS A 339 4.49 -31.01 -8.82
CA HIS A 339 3.14 -30.57 -8.44
C HIS A 339 2.82 -30.92 -6.97
N ASP A 340 3.84 -31.24 -6.18
CA ASP A 340 3.73 -31.63 -4.78
C ASP A 340 3.83 -30.42 -3.82
N GLU A 341 3.74 -30.67 -2.52
CA GLU A 341 3.82 -29.65 -1.48
C GLU A 341 5.17 -28.93 -1.49
N ILE A 342 6.26 -29.60 -1.89
CA ILE A 342 7.59 -28.99 -2.00
C ILE A 342 7.60 -27.95 -3.14
N ALA A 343 7.00 -28.27 -4.28
CA ALA A 343 6.86 -27.35 -5.41
C ALA A 343 5.97 -26.15 -5.07
N GLN A 344 4.89 -26.34 -4.31
CA GLN A 344 4.06 -25.22 -3.81
C GLN A 344 4.84 -24.30 -2.87
N ILE A 345 5.63 -24.84 -1.95
CA ILE A 345 6.49 -24.05 -1.06
C ILE A 345 7.53 -23.26 -1.88
N ALA A 346 8.19 -23.90 -2.85
CA ALA A 346 9.14 -23.22 -3.74
C ALA A 346 8.47 -22.07 -4.52
N LYS A 347 7.27 -22.28 -5.06
CA LYS A 347 6.52 -21.24 -5.78
C LYS A 347 6.11 -20.07 -4.87
N ALA A 348 5.64 -20.36 -3.66
CA ALA A 348 5.28 -19.33 -2.68
C ALA A 348 6.51 -18.52 -2.23
N LEU A 349 7.64 -19.18 -1.98
CA LEU A 349 8.91 -18.52 -1.67
C LEU A 349 9.44 -17.68 -2.85
N GLY A 350 9.25 -18.14 -4.09
CA GLY A 350 9.56 -17.38 -5.30
C GLY A 350 8.73 -16.11 -5.42
N GLY A 351 7.42 -16.19 -5.16
CA GLY A 351 6.53 -15.01 -5.09
C GLY A 351 6.97 -14.03 -4.01
N MET A 352 7.22 -14.53 -2.79
CA MET A 352 7.72 -13.71 -1.68
C MET A 352 9.05 -13.03 -2.00
N GLY A 353 9.96 -13.73 -2.69
CA GLY A 353 11.23 -13.15 -3.13
C GLY A 353 11.07 -12.06 -4.19
N HIS A 354 10.17 -12.25 -5.15
CA HIS A 354 9.81 -11.22 -6.11
C HIS A 354 9.24 -9.96 -5.42
N ASP A 355 8.30 -10.13 -4.51
CA ASP A 355 7.63 -9.01 -3.84
C ASP A 355 8.58 -8.26 -2.89
N LEU A 356 9.43 -8.98 -2.15
CA LEU A 356 10.47 -8.36 -1.32
C LEU A 356 11.52 -7.64 -2.17
N ARG A 357 11.91 -8.20 -3.32
CA ARG A 357 12.82 -7.53 -4.26
C ARG A 357 12.22 -6.24 -4.80
N ALA A 358 10.96 -6.27 -5.25
CA ALA A 358 10.24 -5.09 -5.71
C ALA A 358 10.12 -4.03 -4.60
N ALA A 359 9.83 -4.45 -3.36
CA ALA A 359 9.78 -3.56 -2.21
C ALA A 359 11.14 -2.91 -1.92
N MET A 360 12.25 -3.66 -1.94
CA MET A 360 13.60 -3.13 -1.73
C MET A 360 14.00 -2.13 -2.83
N ILE A 361 13.68 -2.41 -4.10
CA ILE A 361 13.91 -1.47 -5.21
C ILE A 361 13.10 -0.18 -5.00
N SER A 362 11.83 -0.30 -4.62
CA SER A 362 10.95 0.86 -4.36
C SER A 362 11.45 1.71 -3.18
N ILE A 363 11.85 1.07 -2.07
CA ILE A 363 12.44 1.76 -0.91
C ILE A 363 13.75 2.45 -1.29
N GLY A 364 14.61 1.80 -2.09
CA GLY A 364 15.84 2.40 -2.59
C GLY A 364 15.59 3.60 -3.51
N GLY A 365 14.54 3.55 -4.34
CA GLY A 365 14.08 4.68 -5.13
C GLY A 365 13.58 5.85 -4.27
N ALA A 366 12.68 5.56 -3.34
CA ALA A 366 12.13 6.56 -2.41
C ALA A 366 13.21 7.20 -1.53
N SER A 367 14.19 6.43 -1.05
CA SER A 367 15.34 6.96 -0.30
C SER A 367 16.14 7.97 -1.14
N LYS A 368 16.40 7.70 -2.42
CA LYS A 368 17.07 8.66 -3.32
C LYS A 368 16.26 9.93 -3.55
N GLU A 369 14.93 9.81 -3.69
CA GLU A 369 14.04 10.97 -3.81
C GLU A 369 14.05 11.82 -2.53
N ILE A 370 13.99 11.19 -1.35
CA ILE A 370 14.10 11.90 -0.06
C ILE A 370 15.45 12.63 0.03
N LYS A 371 16.55 12.00 -0.38
CA LYS A 371 17.89 12.61 -0.40
C LYS A 371 17.98 13.82 -1.34
N ALA A 372 17.36 13.74 -2.51
CA ALA A 372 17.30 14.88 -3.42
C ALA A 372 16.46 16.02 -2.82
N ALA A 373 15.28 15.70 -2.29
CA ALA A 373 14.39 16.68 -1.67
C ALA A 373 15.00 17.34 -0.42
N SER A 374 15.77 16.61 0.40
CA SER A 374 16.50 17.20 1.53
C SER A 374 17.58 18.15 1.06
N THR A 375 18.32 17.82 0.00
CA THR A 375 19.34 18.71 -0.58
C THR A 375 18.71 20.00 -1.09
N ASP A 376 17.58 19.89 -1.80
CA ASP A 376 16.82 21.05 -2.29
C ASP A 376 16.29 21.90 -1.13
N LEU A 377 15.74 21.28 -0.08
CA LEU A 377 15.28 22.00 1.12
C LEU A 377 16.42 22.73 1.83
N ALA A 378 17.61 22.14 1.90
CA ALA A 378 18.78 22.79 2.49
C ALA A 378 19.19 24.03 1.68
N ALA A 379 19.22 23.92 0.34
CA ALA A 379 19.54 25.03 -0.55
C ALA A 379 18.51 26.17 -0.45
N ILE A 380 17.21 25.83 -0.45
CA ILE A 380 16.13 26.82 -0.26
C ILE A 380 16.25 27.49 1.11
N SER A 381 16.63 26.75 2.15
CA SER A 381 16.81 27.31 3.49
C SER A 381 17.99 28.28 3.58
N GLU A 382 19.11 27.98 2.90
CA GLU A 382 20.24 28.90 2.79
C GLU A 382 19.87 30.17 2.02
N GLU A 383 19.18 30.04 0.89
CA GLU A 383 18.68 31.19 0.13
C GLU A 383 17.73 32.05 0.97
N GLN A 384 16.83 31.41 1.72
CA GLN A 384 15.90 32.09 2.61
C GLN A 384 16.61 32.82 3.75
N LEU A 385 17.68 32.26 4.30
CA LEU A 385 18.52 32.91 5.30
C LEU A 385 19.22 34.15 4.75
N ALA A 386 19.86 34.04 3.57
CA ALA A 386 20.49 35.17 2.89
C ALA A 386 19.45 36.28 2.59
N GLY A 387 18.26 35.90 2.14
CA GLY A 387 17.15 36.84 1.91
C GLY A 387 16.70 37.53 3.21
N SER A 388 16.63 36.81 4.33
CA SER A 388 16.31 37.40 5.63
C SER A 388 17.40 38.37 6.12
N GLU A 389 18.68 38.07 5.92
CA GLU A 389 19.78 38.99 6.24
C GLU A 389 19.71 40.27 5.40
N GLU A 390 19.44 40.15 4.09
CA GLU A 390 19.26 41.30 3.21
C GLU A 390 18.06 42.16 3.67
N LEU A 391 16.92 41.54 3.96
CA LEU A 391 15.72 42.25 4.43
C LEU A 391 15.97 42.95 5.78
N SER A 392 16.77 42.34 6.65
CA SER A 392 17.19 42.94 7.93
C SER A 392 18.02 44.21 7.69
N GLY A 393 18.99 44.15 6.77
CA GLY A 393 19.77 45.32 6.36
C GLY A 393 18.92 46.43 5.75
N GLN A 394 17.97 46.08 4.88
CA GLN A 394 17.01 47.03 4.31
C GLN A 394 16.13 47.66 5.40
N SER A 395 15.60 46.86 6.34
CA SER A 395 14.82 47.34 7.48
C SER A 395 15.59 48.36 8.33
N ALA A 396 16.87 48.08 8.62
CA ALA A 396 17.74 49.00 9.35
C ALA A 396 17.98 50.32 8.58
N SER A 397 18.15 50.24 7.26
CA SER A 397 18.28 51.44 6.41
C SER A 397 17.00 52.27 6.39
N VAL A 398 15.83 51.63 6.28
CA VAL A 398 14.53 52.33 6.33
C VAL A 398 14.34 52.99 7.70
N ASN A 399 14.72 52.32 8.78
CA ASN A 399 14.67 52.89 10.13
C ASN A 399 15.55 54.15 10.25
N THR A 400 16.75 54.12 9.68
CA THR A 400 17.65 55.29 9.66
C THR A 400 17.05 56.44 8.86
N ASN A 401 16.48 56.15 7.68
CA ASN A 401 15.80 57.16 6.85
C ASN A 401 14.56 57.74 7.55
N LEU A 402 13.85 56.92 8.32
CA LEU A 402 12.72 57.37 9.12
C LEU A 402 13.16 58.34 10.23
N GLN A 403 14.26 58.03 10.93
CA GLN A 403 14.83 58.95 11.93
C GLN A 403 15.21 60.30 11.32
N ASN A 404 15.83 60.30 10.13
CA ASN A 404 16.13 61.53 9.41
C ASN A 404 14.86 62.29 9.01
N THR A 405 13.81 61.58 8.58
CA THR A 405 12.51 62.18 8.27
C THR A 405 11.88 62.83 9.51
N VAL A 406 11.94 62.18 10.68
CA VAL A 406 11.44 62.74 11.94
C VAL A 406 12.19 64.02 12.30
N ALA A 407 13.52 64.02 12.21
CA ALA A 407 14.32 65.22 12.47
C ALA A 407 13.97 66.36 11.49
N ALA A 408 13.75 66.05 10.21
CA ALA A 408 13.31 67.03 9.22
C ALA A 408 11.91 67.58 9.51
N ILE A 409 10.99 66.76 10.02
CA ILE A 409 9.66 67.22 10.46
C ILE A 409 9.79 68.21 11.62
N GLU A 410 10.63 67.92 12.62
CA GLU A 410 10.87 68.84 13.76
C GLU A 410 11.49 70.18 13.30
N GLU A 411 12.42 70.14 12.33
CA GLU A 411 13.01 71.34 11.75
C GLU A 411 11.97 72.17 10.98
N VAL A 412 11.13 71.54 10.17
CA VAL A 412 10.06 72.22 9.44
C VAL A 412 9.03 72.81 10.41
N ASP A 413 8.62 72.07 11.44
CA ASP A 413 7.68 72.53 12.47
C ASP A 413 8.20 73.79 13.17
N SER A 414 9.48 73.81 13.55
CA SER A 414 10.14 75.00 14.10
C SER A 414 10.13 76.18 13.12
N GLY A 415 10.37 75.91 11.83
CA GLY A 415 10.27 76.92 10.77
C GLY A 415 8.85 77.46 10.58
N VAL A 416 7.83 76.62 10.76
CA VAL A 416 6.41 77.02 10.72
C VAL A 416 6.09 77.98 11.87
N GLU A 417 6.54 77.68 13.08
CA GLU A 417 6.37 78.56 14.25
C GLU A 417 7.02 79.93 14.01
N GLU A 418 8.22 79.96 13.41
CA GLU A 418 8.91 81.21 13.08
C GLU A 418 8.14 82.04 12.03
N VAL A 419 7.58 81.38 11.01
CA VAL A 419 6.73 82.05 10.00
C VAL A 419 5.47 82.63 10.64
N ALA A 420 4.78 81.86 11.50
CA ALA A 420 3.60 82.33 12.21
C ALA A 420 3.92 83.56 13.10
N ALA A 421 5.03 83.51 13.83
CA ALA A 421 5.50 84.62 14.65
C ALA A 421 5.88 85.85 13.80
N SER A 422 6.54 85.64 12.66
CA SER A 422 6.85 86.71 11.71
C SER A 422 5.59 87.36 11.14
N ALA A 423 4.62 86.56 10.68
CA ALA A 423 3.34 87.06 10.16
C ALA A 423 2.62 87.93 11.21
N GLN A 424 2.59 87.49 12.47
CA GLN A 424 2.00 88.27 13.55
C GLN A 424 2.76 89.58 13.83
N ASN A 425 4.10 89.56 13.74
CA ASN A 425 4.91 90.76 13.89
C ASN A 425 4.69 91.76 12.74
N VAL A 426 4.63 91.28 11.50
CA VAL A 426 4.35 92.10 10.32
C VAL A 426 2.97 92.75 10.45
N SER A 427 1.94 92.01 10.86
CA SER A 427 0.60 92.55 11.16
C SER A 427 0.63 93.67 12.22
N LYS A 428 1.34 93.46 13.34
CA LYS A 428 1.51 94.52 14.37
C LYS A 428 2.23 95.76 13.83
N THR A 429 3.27 95.57 13.02
CA THR A 429 4.00 96.68 12.39
C THR A 429 3.12 97.41 11.38
N ALA A 430 2.30 96.70 10.61
CA ALA A 430 1.32 97.28 9.69
C ALA A 430 0.35 98.21 10.42
N GLN A 431 -0.19 97.75 11.57
CA GLN A 431 -1.11 98.54 12.39
C GLN A 431 -0.46 99.80 12.96
N ALA A 432 0.79 99.69 13.42
CA ALA A 432 1.57 100.84 13.89
C ALA A 432 1.84 101.84 12.75
N LEU A 433 2.19 101.34 11.57
CA LEU A 433 2.44 102.15 10.39
C LEU A 433 1.17 102.85 9.90
N SER A 434 0.01 102.20 9.97
CA SER A 434 -1.30 102.79 9.67
C SER A 434 -1.56 104.01 10.56
N THR A 435 -1.33 103.86 11.87
CA THR A 435 -1.51 104.94 12.85
C THR A 435 -0.60 106.14 12.56
N GLU A 436 0.65 105.90 12.13
CA GLU A 436 1.59 106.98 11.82
C GLU A 436 1.28 107.64 10.46
N ASN A 437 0.80 106.86 9.49
CA ASN A 437 0.35 107.37 8.20
C ASN A 437 -0.89 108.27 8.37
N ASP A 438 -1.83 107.91 9.26
CA ASP A 438 -2.98 108.75 9.62
C ASP A 438 -2.58 110.10 10.22
N LYS A 439 -1.57 110.12 11.10
CA LYS A 439 -1.01 111.37 11.64
C LYS A 439 -0.36 112.21 10.54
N THR A 440 0.34 111.56 9.61
CA THR A 440 0.96 112.23 8.46
C THR A 440 -0.11 112.82 7.52
N ALA A 441 -1.23 112.11 7.32
CA ALA A 441 -2.40 112.59 6.59
C ALA A 441 -2.99 113.85 7.24
N ASP A 442 -3.21 113.81 8.55
CA ASP A 442 -3.74 114.93 9.32
C ASP A 442 -2.80 116.14 9.29
N GLY A 443 -1.50 115.93 9.50
CA GLY A 443 -0.47 116.96 9.41
C GLY A 443 -0.40 117.59 8.01
N SER A 444 -0.50 116.79 6.96
CA SER A 444 -0.49 117.26 5.56
C SER A 444 -1.77 118.04 5.22
N ARG A 445 -2.95 117.61 5.69
CA ARG A 445 -4.22 118.35 5.55
C ARG A 445 -4.14 119.71 6.25
N LYS A 446 -3.66 119.74 7.51
CA LYS A 446 -3.50 120.98 8.28
C LYS A 446 -2.49 121.93 7.61
N GLY A 447 -1.34 121.42 7.17
CA GLY A 447 -0.34 122.19 6.45
C GLY A 447 -0.87 122.76 5.12
N GLY A 448 -1.58 121.94 4.34
CA GLY A 448 -2.27 122.36 3.12
C GLY A 448 -3.32 123.45 3.35
N GLN A 449 -4.08 123.35 4.45
CA GLN A 449 -5.05 124.38 4.82
C GLN A 449 -4.36 125.68 5.24
N MET A 450 -3.33 125.62 6.08
CA MET A 450 -2.57 126.80 6.51
C MET A 450 -1.96 127.55 5.33
N ILE A 451 -1.36 126.84 4.38
CA ILE A 451 -0.78 127.51 3.19
C ILE A 451 -1.86 128.07 2.26
N SER A 452 -3.03 127.42 2.15
CA SER A 452 -4.17 127.97 1.41
C SER A 452 -4.67 129.27 2.02
N ASP A 453 -4.72 129.38 3.35
CA ASP A 453 -5.06 130.62 4.04
C ASP A 453 -4.00 131.71 3.81
N VAL A 454 -2.71 131.36 3.84
CA VAL A 454 -1.60 132.28 3.51
C VAL A 454 -1.71 132.81 2.07
N VAL A 455 -2.04 131.96 1.08
CA VAL A 455 -2.27 132.40 -0.30
C VAL A 455 -3.40 133.43 -0.37
N ARG A 456 -4.51 133.20 0.35
CA ARG A 456 -5.64 134.15 0.43
C ARG A 456 -5.23 135.49 1.07
N GLU A 457 -4.41 135.46 2.11
CA GLU A 457 -3.88 136.67 2.75
C GLU A 457 -2.91 137.45 1.85
N ILE A 458 -2.10 136.74 1.06
CA ILE A 458 -1.19 137.34 0.08
C ILE A 458 -1.98 138.04 -1.04
N GLU A 459 -3.06 137.44 -1.54
CA GLU A 459 -3.94 138.08 -2.52
C GLU A 459 -4.55 139.38 -1.98
N SER A 460 -5.03 139.36 -0.73
CA SER A 460 -5.54 140.56 -0.04
C SER A 460 -4.45 141.63 0.12
N THR A 461 -3.25 141.23 0.52
CA THR A 461 -2.08 142.11 0.69
C THR A 461 -1.65 142.74 -0.63
N THR A 462 -1.67 141.96 -1.72
CA THR A 462 -1.39 142.44 -3.08
C THR A 462 -2.37 143.54 -3.47
N LYS A 463 -3.67 143.31 -3.26
CA LYS A 463 -4.73 144.29 -3.55
C LYS A 463 -4.55 145.58 -2.74
N GLN A 464 -4.23 145.46 -1.45
CA GLN A 464 -4.02 146.61 -0.58
C GLN A 464 -2.76 147.41 -0.97
N THR A 465 -1.69 146.72 -1.37
CA THR A 465 -0.43 147.34 -1.81
C THR A 465 -0.62 148.11 -3.11
N LEU A 466 -1.35 147.55 -4.07
CA LEU A 466 -1.70 148.25 -5.32
C LEU A 466 -2.54 149.50 -5.08
N LEU A 467 -3.51 149.43 -4.15
CA LEU A 467 -4.30 150.60 -3.75
C LEU A 467 -3.43 151.69 -3.08
N THR A 468 -2.42 151.29 -2.29
CA THR A 468 -1.45 152.23 -1.73
C THR A 468 -0.62 152.90 -2.83
N ALA A 469 -0.15 152.14 -3.82
CA ALA A 469 0.60 152.68 -4.97
C ALA A 469 -0.22 153.74 -5.71
N GLU A 470 -1.51 153.47 -5.96
CA GLU A 470 -2.43 154.42 -6.59
C GLU A 470 -2.60 155.71 -5.77
N LYS A 471 -2.78 155.58 -4.45
CA LYS A 471 -2.92 156.75 -3.55
C LYS A 471 -1.65 157.59 -3.48
N VAL A 472 -0.48 156.96 -3.45
CA VAL A 472 0.82 157.66 -3.44
C VAL A 472 1.04 158.39 -4.76
N GLN A 473 0.73 157.76 -5.89
CA GLN A 473 0.77 158.42 -7.20
C GLN A 473 -0.14 159.65 -7.24
N LYS A 474 -1.37 159.52 -6.76
CA LYS A 474 -2.32 160.64 -6.67
C LYS A 474 -1.83 161.77 -5.74
N LEU A 475 -1.12 161.42 -4.65
CA LEU A 475 -0.49 162.41 -3.79
C LEU A 475 0.63 163.17 -4.53
N ALA A 476 1.47 162.49 -5.32
CA ALA A 476 2.49 163.13 -6.13
C ALA A 476 1.88 164.11 -7.15
N GLU A 477 0.80 163.70 -7.83
CA GLU A 477 0.07 164.54 -8.79
C GLU A 477 -0.56 165.79 -8.11
N ASN A 478 -1.19 165.60 -6.95
CA ASN A 478 -1.76 166.70 -6.17
C ASN A 478 -0.66 167.67 -5.69
N SER A 479 0.46 167.15 -5.16
CA SER A 479 1.59 167.98 -4.71
C SER A 479 2.23 168.75 -5.85
N LYS A 480 2.25 168.19 -7.08
CA LYS A 480 2.65 168.91 -8.29
C LYS A 480 1.69 170.06 -8.60
N SER A 481 0.39 169.77 -8.59
CA SER A 481 -0.66 170.78 -8.85
C SER A 481 -0.63 171.92 -7.83
N VAL A 482 -0.41 171.63 -6.55
CA VAL A 482 -0.23 172.65 -5.51
C VAL A 482 1.07 173.44 -5.74
N GLY A 483 2.14 172.79 -6.21
CA GLY A 483 3.40 173.46 -6.56
C GLY A 483 3.20 174.55 -7.62
N GLU A 484 2.44 174.24 -8.68
CA GLU A 484 2.10 175.19 -9.74
C GLU A 484 1.29 176.40 -9.21
N ILE A 485 0.38 176.17 -8.27
CA ILE A 485 -0.37 177.24 -7.59
C ILE A 485 0.59 178.11 -6.74
N VAL A 486 1.51 177.49 -6.00
CA VAL A 486 2.47 178.20 -5.13
C VAL A 486 3.43 179.05 -5.96
N ASP A 487 3.90 178.56 -7.10
CA ASP A 487 4.73 179.32 -8.05
C ASP A 487 3.96 180.54 -8.61
N THR A 488 2.66 180.37 -8.89
CA THR A 488 1.77 181.46 -9.30
C THR A 488 1.63 182.51 -8.19
N ILE A 489 1.40 182.09 -6.94
CA ILE A 489 1.31 183.02 -5.80
C ILE A 489 2.64 183.72 -5.55
N SER A 490 3.78 183.03 -5.69
CA SER A 490 5.11 183.62 -5.55
C SER A 490 5.35 184.71 -6.60
N SER A 491 4.92 184.46 -7.84
CA SER A 491 4.96 185.44 -8.94
C SER A 491 4.07 186.65 -8.65
N ILE A 492 2.86 186.44 -8.10
CA ILE A 492 1.96 187.54 -7.66
C ILE A 492 2.60 188.33 -6.51
N ALA A 493 3.21 187.67 -5.53
CA ALA A 493 3.88 188.32 -4.41
C ALA A 493 5.07 189.17 -4.88
N GLU A 494 5.85 188.68 -5.85
CA GLU A 494 6.94 189.44 -6.47
C GLU A 494 6.43 190.67 -7.25
N GLN A 495 5.36 190.51 -8.03
CA GLN A 495 4.69 191.65 -8.69
C GLN A 495 4.15 192.66 -7.66
N THR A 496 3.54 192.18 -6.57
CA THR A 496 3.00 193.03 -5.49
C THR A 496 4.11 193.77 -4.76
N ASN A 497 5.26 193.13 -4.51
CA ASN A 497 6.45 193.75 -3.92
C ASN A 497 7.01 194.86 -4.81
N LEU A 498 7.07 194.65 -6.14
CA LEU A 498 7.49 195.67 -7.11
C LEU A 498 6.49 196.84 -7.19
N LEU A 499 5.19 196.56 -7.19
CA LEU A 499 4.13 197.58 -7.14
C LEU A 499 4.21 198.41 -5.86
N ALA A 500 4.38 197.75 -4.71
CA ALA A 500 4.50 198.38 -3.41
C ALA A 500 5.78 199.19 -3.26
N LEU A 501 6.91 198.72 -3.81
CA LEU A 501 8.17 199.47 -3.87
C LEU A 501 8.01 200.74 -4.72
N ASN A 502 7.40 200.63 -5.90
CA ASN A 502 7.11 201.80 -6.75
C ASN A 502 6.18 202.80 -6.03
N ALA A 503 5.16 202.31 -5.31
CA ALA A 503 4.27 203.16 -4.53
C ALA A 503 4.97 203.83 -3.34
N ALA A 504 5.87 203.13 -2.63
CA ALA A 504 6.66 203.68 -1.54
C ALA A 504 7.64 204.77 -2.03
N ILE A 505 8.25 204.56 -3.20
CA ILE A 505 9.11 205.56 -3.87
C ILE A 505 8.31 206.81 -4.21
N GLU A 506 7.13 206.68 -4.82
CA GLU A 506 6.32 207.84 -5.21
C GLU A 506 5.71 208.56 -3.99
N ALA A 507 5.38 207.82 -2.93
CA ALA A 507 4.92 208.39 -1.65
C ALA A 507 6.03 209.15 -0.90
N ALA A 508 7.29 208.68 -0.95
CA ALA A 508 8.44 209.42 -0.45
C ALA A 508 8.72 210.71 -1.24
N ARG A 509 8.40 210.71 -2.54
CA ARG A 509 8.52 211.85 -3.45
C ARG A 509 7.51 212.97 -3.15
N ALA A 510 6.34 212.63 -2.61
CA ALA A 510 5.28 213.57 -2.25
C ALA A 510 5.47 214.30 -0.91
N GLY A 511 6.58 214.08 -0.20
CA GLY A 511 6.90 214.81 1.05
C GLY A 511 5.89 214.56 2.18
N GLU A 512 5.57 215.59 2.99
CA GLU A 512 4.65 215.44 4.14
C GLU A 512 3.24 214.94 3.75
N ALA A 513 2.76 215.22 2.54
CA ALA A 513 1.44 214.79 2.06
C ALA A 513 1.37 213.27 1.76
N GLY A 514 2.51 212.63 1.47
CA GLY A 514 2.61 211.20 1.11
C GLY A 514 2.88 210.27 2.30
N ARG A 515 3.11 210.81 3.50
CA ARG A 515 3.61 210.05 4.65
C ARG A 515 2.71 208.88 5.07
N GLY A 516 1.38 209.05 5.02
CA GLY A 516 0.43 207.98 5.30
C GLY A 516 0.42 206.87 4.23
N PHE A 517 0.55 207.26 2.96
CA PHE A 517 0.64 206.32 1.84
C PHE A 517 1.96 205.55 1.82
N ALA A 518 3.07 206.19 2.18
CA ALA A 518 4.38 205.55 2.28
C ALA A 518 4.37 204.43 3.33
N VAL A 519 3.75 204.65 4.49
CA VAL A 519 3.61 203.63 5.54
C VAL A 519 2.79 202.44 5.03
N VAL A 520 1.67 202.67 4.34
CA VAL A 520 0.85 201.59 3.78
C VAL A 520 1.58 200.83 2.68
N ALA A 521 2.29 201.53 1.79
CA ALA A 521 3.05 200.90 0.71
C ALA A 521 4.22 200.06 1.25
N ASP A 522 4.94 200.54 2.27
CA ASP A 522 6.01 199.77 2.91
C ASP A 522 5.46 198.55 3.70
N GLU A 523 4.25 198.66 4.25
CA GLU A 523 3.55 197.53 4.89
C GLU A 523 3.10 196.47 3.86
N ILE A 524 2.58 196.89 2.70
CA ILE A 524 2.26 195.97 1.58
C ILE A 524 3.54 195.32 1.04
N ARG A 525 4.63 196.07 0.93
CA ARG A 525 5.94 195.56 0.50
C ARG A 525 6.43 194.46 1.45
N LYS A 526 6.37 194.70 2.77
CA LYS A 526 6.69 193.69 3.78
C LYS A 526 5.77 192.46 3.68
N LEU A 527 4.46 192.63 3.55
CA LEU A 527 3.49 191.53 3.38
C LEU A 527 3.77 190.71 2.11
N ALA A 528 4.17 191.35 1.02
CA ALA A 528 4.53 190.70 -0.24
C ALA A 528 5.87 189.95 -0.11
N GLU A 529 6.86 190.51 0.58
CA GLU A 529 8.15 189.86 0.88
C GLU A 529 7.96 188.66 1.83
N GLU A 530 7.10 188.78 2.84
CA GLU A 530 6.67 187.67 3.70
C GLU A 530 5.90 186.59 2.91
N SER A 531 5.01 186.97 2.00
CA SER A 531 4.28 186.04 1.13
C SER A 531 5.21 185.30 0.17
N LYS A 532 6.23 185.99 -0.37
CA LYS A 532 7.28 185.36 -1.20
C LYS A 532 8.11 184.37 -0.38
N LYS A 533 8.49 184.72 0.85
CA LYS A 533 9.21 183.82 1.77
C LYS A 533 8.35 182.61 2.17
N ALA A 534 7.07 182.82 2.48
CA ALA A 534 6.13 181.75 2.81
C ALA A 534 5.91 180.80 1.63
N THR A 535 5.68 181.32 0.43
CA THR A 535 5.54 180.50 -0.80
C THR A 535 6.81 179.76 -1.15
N SER A 536 8.00 180.36 -0.98
CA SER A 536 9.27 179.66 -1.16
C SER A 536 9.43 178.50 -0.18
N ASN A 537 9.04 178.68 1.08
CA ASN A 537 9.07 177.60 2.08
C ASN A 537 8.07 176.49 1.72
N ILE A 538 6.85 176.85 1.29
CA ILE A 538 5.86 175.86 0.82
C ILE A 538 6.37 175.13 -0.42
N GLY A 539 7.01 175.81 -1.37
CA GLY A 539 7.61 175.20 -2.56
C GLY A 539 8.72 174.20 -2.21
N ALA A 540 9.55 174.50 -1.21
CA ALA A 540 10.54 173.55 -0.70
C ALA A 540 9.88 172.30 -0.09
N ILE A 541 8.85 172.49 0.75
CA ILE A 541 8.07 171.39 1.34
C ILE A 541 7.40 170.54 0.25
N LEU A 542 6.82 171.15 -0.79
CA LEU A 542 6.18 170.42 -1.88
C LEU A 542 7.16 169.60 -2.71
N LYS A 543 8.38 170.12 -2.94
CA LYS A 543 9.46 169.34 -3.59
C LYS A 543 9.87 168.14 -2.75
N GLU A 544 9.94 168.30 -1.43
CA GLU A 544 10.20 167.21 -0.50
C GLU A 544 9.05 166.18 -0.53
N VAL A 545 7.79 166.60 -0.45
CA VAL A 545 6.63 165.71 -0.55
C VAL A 545 6.57 164.97 -1.90
N GLN A 546 6.90 165.64 -3.02
CA GLN A 546 6.97 164.99 -4.33
C GLN A 546 8.06 163.93 -4.38
N LYS A 547 9.24 164.24 -3.84
CA LYS A 547 10.36 163.30 -3.74
C LYS A 547 9.97 162.09 -2.87
N ASP A 548 9.42 162.32 -1.69
CA ASP A 548 8.98 161.26 -0.76
C ASP A 548 7.86 160.40 -1.37
N ALA A 549 6.95 161.01 -2.14
CA ALA A 549 5.91 160.29 -2.86
C ALA A 549 6.48 159.40 -3.98
N GLU A 550 7.45 159.89 -4.76
CA GLU A 550 8.14 159.09 -5.77
C GLU A 550 8.92 157.93 -5.15
N GLU A 551 9.70 158.18 -4.09
CA GLU A 551 10.42 157.14 -3.35
C GLU A 551 9.45 156.09 -2.77
N SER A 552 8.32 156.55 -2.22
CA SER A 552 7.25 155.66 -1.71
C SER A 552 6.58 154.84 -2.82
N TYR A 553 6.39 155.43 -4.01
CA TYR A 553 5.82 154.73 -5.16
C TYR A 553 6.75 153.61 -5.64
N GLN A 554 8.06 153.89 -5.76
CA GLN A 554 9.06 152.89 -6.12
C GLN A 554 9.16 151.77 -5.07
N ALA A 555 9.19 152.12 -3.78
CA ALA A 555 9.19 151.13 -2.69
C ALA A 555 7.93 150.25 -2.71
N THR A 556 6.77 150.83 -3.02
CA THR A 556 5.52 150.08 -3.18
C THR A 556 5.57 149.14 -4.40
N GLY A 557 6.13 149.59 -5.51
CA GLY A 557 6.35 148.75 -6.70
C GLY A 557 7.26 147.55 -6.44
N GLN A 558 8.36 147.75 -5.70
CA GLN A 558 9.23 146.66 -5.24
C GLN A 558 8.48 145.68 -4.32
N THR A 559 7.64 146.20 -3.42
CA THR A 559 6.80 145.39 -2.52
C THR A 559 5.84 144.50 -3.30
N VAL A 560 5.21 145.00 -4.37
CA VAL A 560 4.35 144.19 -5.26
C VAL A 560 5.14 143.03 -5.88
N GLY A 561 6.37 143.27 -6.32
CA GLY A 561 7.25 142.22 -6.84
C GLY A 561 7.54 141.13 -5.80
N LEU A 562 7.91 141.53 -4.58
CA LEU A 562 8.18 140.60 -3.48
C LEU A 562 6.94 139.78 -3.10
N VAL A 563 5.76 140.42 -3.01
CA VAL A 563 4.50 139.73 -2.68
C VAL A 563 4.12 138.72 -3.76
N LYS A 564 4.34 139.04 -5.04
CA LYS A 564 4.13 138.10 -6.16
C LYS A 564 5.04 136.88 -6.06
N ASP A 565 6.32 137.08 -5.74
CA ASP A 565 7.27 135.98 -5.56
C ASP A 565 6.88 135.08 -4.38
N VAL A 566 6.43 135.67 -3.26
CA VAL A 566 5.90 134.91 -2.12
C VAL A 566 4.65 134.14 -2.53
N ASN A 567 3.74 134.72 -3.32
CA ASN A 567 2.55 134.01 -3.82
C ASN A 567 2.91 132.76 -4.62
N THR A 568 3.83 132.89 -5.59
CA THR A 568 4.27 131.75 -6.41
C THR A 568 4.92 130.66 -5.56
N LYS A 569 5.74 131.02 -4.57
CA LYS A 569 6.33 130.05 -3.64
C LYS A 569 5.27 129.39 -2.75
N SER A 570 4.29 130.12 -2.26
CA SER A 570 3.20 129.57 -1.44
C SER A 570 2.32 128.58 -2.22
N GLN A 571 2.01 128.88 -3.48
CA GLN A 571 1.30 127.95 -4.37
C GLN A 571 2.10 126.67 -4.63
N ALA A 572 3.42 126.77 -4.78
CA ALA A 572 4.27 125.58 -4.91
C ALA A 572 4.24 124.71 -3.63
N VAL A 573 4.23 125.33 -2.44
CA VAL A 573 4.08 124.62 -1.15
C VAL A 573 2.69 123.98 -1.04
N GLU A 574 1.62 124.66 -1.48
CA GLU A 574 0.26 124.08 -1.52
C GLU A 574 0.22 122.82 -2.40
N GLN A 575 0.83 122.86 -3.58
CA GLN A 575 0.93 121.70 -4.46
C GLN A 575 1.73 120.55 -3.82
N GLN A 576 2.78 120.87 -3.05
CA GLN A 576 3.57 119.87 -2.34
C GLN A 576 2.73 119.14 -1.27
N PHE A 577 1.86 119.85 -0.53
CA PHE A 577 0.94 119.22 0.42
C PHE A 577 -0.11 118.33 -0.25
N LYS A 578 -0.62 118.72 -1.43
CA LYS A 578 -1.51 117.85 -2.24
C LYS A 578 -0.80 116.56 -2.66
N HIS A 579 0.46 116.66 -3.11
CA HIS A 579 1.26 115.49 -3.45
C HIS A 579 1.56 114.59 -2.24
N LEU A 580 1.83 115.18 -1.06
CA LEU A 580 2.00 114.42 0.17
C LEU A 580 0.73 113.62 0.53
N LEU A 581 -0.46 114.18 0.34
CA LEU A 581 -1.72 113.45 0.58
C LEU A 581 -1.91 112.26 -0.38
N ASP A 582 -1.58 112.41 -1.66
CA ASP A 582 -1.60 111.29 -2.62
C ASP A 582 -0.60 110.18 -2.23
N MET A 583 0.59 110.54 -1.75
CA MET A 583 1.57 109.58 -1.23
C MET A 583 1.06 108.84 0.02
N VAL A 584 0.36 109.54 0.91
CA VAL A 584 -0.27 108.95 2.10
C VAL A 584 -1.36 107.95 1.70
N GLU A 585 -2.23 108.29 0.74
CA GLU A 585 -3.28 107.38 0.25
C GLU A 585 -2.69 106.09 -0.35
N LYS A 586 -1.64 106.20 -1.16
CA LYS A 586 -0.90 105.04 -1.68
C LYS A 586 -0.28 104.21 -0.56
N THR A 587 0.23 104.85 0.48
CA THR A 587 0.81 104.18 1.64
C THR A 587 -0.25 103.41 2.44
N THR A 588 -1.45 103.97 2.60
CA THR A 588 -2.59 103.26 3.21
C THR A 588 -2.93 101.98 2.45
N ALA A 589 -3.04 102.05 1.12
CA ALA A 589 -3.33 100.87 0.31
C ALA A 589 -2.24 99.79 0.41
N MET A 590 -0.96 100.19 0.53
CA MET A 590 0.14 99.23 0.76
C MET A 590 0.04 98.56 2.14
N ILE A 591 -0.36 99.30 3.18
CA ILE A 591 -0.53 98.77 4.54
C ILE A 591 -1.69 97.77 4.61
N GLU A 592 -2.80 98.05 3.93
CA GLU A 592 -3.96 97.13 3.85
C GLU A 592 -3.55 95.81 3.18
N ASN A 593 -2.86 95.87 2.04
CA ASN A 593 -2.34 94.67 1.37
C ASN A 593 -1.36 93.89 2.28
N LEU A 594 -0.47 94.59 2.97
CA LEU A 594 0.51 93.97 3.86
C LEU A 594 -0.16 93.28 5.06
N THR A 595 -1.25 93.84 5.57
CA THR A 595 -2.08 93.20 6.60
C THR A 595 -2.73 91.92 6.07
N ALA A 596 -3.37 92.00 4.90
CA ALA A 596 -4.01 90.84 4.28
C ALA A 596 -3.02 89.69 4.00
N THR A 597 -1.84 89.99 3.45
CA THR A 597 -0.79 88.97 3.23
C THR A 597 -0.29 88.38 4.54
N SER A 598 -0.22 89.15 5.62
CA SER A 598 0.18 88.64 6.94
C SER A 598 -0.86 87.68 7.52
N GLU A 599 -2.16 87.97 7.35
CA GLU A 599 -3.23 87.06 7.76
C GLU A 599 -3.20 85.75 6.96
N GLU A 600 -3.01 85.83 5.64
CA GLU A 600 -2.85 84.66 4.78
C GLU A 600 -1.63 83.81 5.18
N GLN A 601 -0.49 84.44 5.48
CA GLN A 601 0.70 83.74 5.99
C GLN A 601 0.45 83.05 7.33
N GLY A 602 -0.29 83.70 8.24
CA GLY A 602 -0.69 83.09 9.51
C GLY A 602 -1.54 81.83 9.31
N ALA A 603 -2.56 81.91 8.46
CA ALA A 603 -3.41 80.77 8.13
C ALA A 603 -2.63 79.63 7.45
N ALA A 604 -1.75 79.95 6.50
CA ALA A 604 -0.89 78.97 5.85
C ALA A 604 0.06 78.27 6.84
N ALA A 605 0.58 79.01 7.83
CA ALA A 605 1.40 78.42 8.88
C ALA A 605 0.60 77.46 9.77
N GLU A 606 -0.65 77.80 10.13
CA GLU A 606 -1.52 76.88 10.89
C GLU A 606 -1.82 75.58 10.11
N GLU A 607 -2.11 75.68 8.81
CA GLU A 607 -2.31 74.51 7.95
C GLU A 607 -1.04 73.65 7.85
N MET A 608 0.13 74.28 7.70
CA MET A 608 1.41 73.57 7.69
C MET A 608 1.70 72.87 9.02
N ALA A 609 1.41 73.50 10.16
CA ALA A 609 1.57 72.87 11.48
C ALA A 609 0.68 71.63 11.62
N SER A 610 -0.57 71.69 11.14
CA SER A 610 -1.47 70.53 11.11
C SER A 610 -0.93 69.40 10.22
N ALA A 611 -0.37 69.74 9.06
CA ALA A 611 0.27 68.78 8.16
C ALA A 611 1.53 68.14 8.78
N MET A 612 2.34 68.91 9.51
CA MET A 612 3.51 68.40 10.23
C MET A 612 3.12 67.46 11.36
N SER A 613 2.08 67.80 12.15
CA SER A 613 1.53 66.90 13.18
C SER A 613 1.07 65.56 12.59
N THR A 614 0.38 65.60 11.44
CA THR A 614 -0.06 64.38 10.72
C THR A 614 1.14 63.58 10.19
N SER A 615 2.17 64.26 9.70
CA SER A 615 3.40 63.63 9.21
C SER A 615 4.17 62.95 10.35
N ALA A 616 4.27 63.60 11.51
CA ALA A 616 4.89 63.03 12.71
C ALA A 616 4.16 61.76 13.17
N LYS A 617 2.82 61.79 13.19
CA LYS A 617 2.01 60.61 13.50
C LYS A 617 2.27 59.46 12.51
N SER A 618 2.30 59.76 11.22
CA SER A 618 2.57 58.77 10.16
C SER A 618 3.97 58.16 10.32
N ALA A 619 4.98 58.98 10.64
CA ALA A 619 6.32 58.51 10.91
C ALA A 619 6.36 57.56 12.11
N HIS A 620 5.60 57.86 13.18
CA HIS A 620 5.49 56.95 14.33
C HIS A 620 4.85 55.60 13.97
N GLU A 621 3.79 55.60 13.16
CA GLU A 621 3.14 54.38 12.67
C GLU A 621 4.09 53.53 11.81
N ILE A 622 4.87 54.17 10.92
CA ILE A 622 5.89 53.49 10.11
C ILE A 622 6.97 52.88 11.02
N SER A 623 7.38 53.57 12.09
CA SER A 623 8.37 53.02 13.04
C SER A 623 7.87 51.72 13.69
N GLU A 624 6.60 51.65 14.07
CA GLU A 624 6.01 50.43 14.63
C GLU A 624 5.92 49.31 13.58
N GLN A 625 5.59 49.64 12.32
CA GLN A 625 5.60 48.68 11.22
C GLN A 625 7.01 48.10 10.96
N ILE A 626 8.06 48.93 11.01
CA ILE A 626 9.46 48.49 10.89
C ILE A 626 9.83 47.55 12.03
N ARG A 627 9.37 47.83 13.26
CA ARG A 627 9.59 46.96 14.41
C ARG A 627 8.96 45.58 14.21
N GLN A 628 7.71 45.54 13.73
CA GLN A 628 7.00 44.30 13.42
C GLN A 628 7.66 43.54 12.26
N MET A 629 8.09 44.26 11.23
CA MET A 629 8.81 43.68 10.09
C MET A 629 10.13 43.04 10.53
N SER A 630 10.91 43.72 11.38
CA SER A 630 12.16 43.19 11.92
C SER A 630 11.93 41.92 12.75
N GLN A 631 10.84 41.86 13.52
CA GLN A 631 10.44 40.66 14.23
C GLN A 631 10.05 39.51 13.27
N GLY A 632 9.32 39.81 12.20
CA GLY A 632 8.95 38.83 11.18
C GLY A 632 10.16 38.26 10.44
N ILE A 633 11.15 39.11 10.12
CA ILE A 633 12.42 38.70 9.50
C ILE A 633 13.18 37.72 10.40
N GLU A 634 13.28 38.02 11.70
CA GLU A 634 13.92 37.13 12.68
C GLU A 634 13.21 35.77 12.76
N GLN A 635 11.88 35.76 12.79
CA GLN A 635 11.11 34.51 12.77
C GLN A 635 11.33 33.70 11.49
N GLN A 636 11.45 34.37 10.34
CA GLN A 636 11.71 33.73 9.06
C GLN A 636 13.11 33.12 9.01
N ALA A 637 14.12 33.81 9.54
CA ALA A 637 15.47 33.28 9.69
C ALA A 637 15.50 32.04 10.59
N GLN A 638 14.84 32.08 11.76
CA GLN A 638 14.71 30.91 12.64
C GLN A 638 13.99 29.74 11.96
N GLY A 639 12.92 30.02 11.22
CA GLY A 639 12.20 29.00 10.44
C GLY A 639 13.10 28.34 9.39
N ALA A 640 13.89 29.12 8.67
CA ALA A 640 14.84 28.60 7.68
C ALA A 640 15.95 27.74 8.32
N GLN A 641 16.49 28.15 9.48
CA GLN A 641 17.43 27.31 10.24
C GLN A 641 16.81 25.95 10.62
N GLN A 642 15.54 25.94 11.03
CA GLN A 642 14.84 24.71 11.42
C GLN A 642 14.55 23.80 10.23
N ILE A 643 14.22 24.36 9.06
CA ILE A 643 14.08 23.59 7.81
C ILE A 643 15.43 22.99 7.41
N SER A 644 16.52 23.76 7.46
CA SER A 644 17.88 23.28 7.19
C SER A 644 18.27 22.10 8.09
N ALA A 645 18.00 22.20 9.40
CA ALA A 645 18.22 21.11 10.35
C ALA A 645 17.38 19.86 9.99
N SER A 646 16.11 20.05 9.63
CA SER A 646 15.20 18.95 9.26
C SER A 646 15.61 18.29 7.94
N ALA A 647 16.13 19.06 6.99
CA ALA A 647 16.70 18.56 5.76
C ALA A 647 17.93 17.68 6.03
N GLN A 648 18.82 18.10 6.94
CA GLN A 648 19.98 17.30 7.34
C GLN A 648 19.56 15.96 7.99
N GLU A 649 18.50 15.96 8.81
CA GLU A 649 17.95 14.73 9.39
C GLU A 649 17.36 13.80 8.31
N LEU A 650 16.63 14.34 7.34
CA LEU A 650 16.07 13.58 6.21
C LEU A 650 17.17 12.97 5.33
N ASP A 651 18.25 13.71 5.07
CA ASP A 651 19.40 13.20 4.33
C ASP A 651 20.04 12.00 5.06
N THR A 652 20.25 12.14 6.37
CA THR A 652 20.78 11.07 7.22
C THR A 652 19.86 9.85 7.24
N LEU A 653 18.54 10.06 7.31
CA LEU A 653 17.54 8.99 7.25
C LEU A 653 17.54 8.28 5.90
N ALA A 654 17.62 9.04 4.80
CA ALA A 654 17.71 8.51 3.45
C ALA A 654 18.97 7.64 3.29
N GLU A 655 20.14 8.10 3.75
CA GLU A 655 21.37 7.31 3.75
C GLU A 655 21.26 6.02 4.57
N SER A 656 20.61 6.10 5.74
CA SER A 656 20.34 4.94 6.58
C SER A 656 19.44 3.92 5.87
N LEU A 657 18.37 4.36 5.21
CA LEU A 657 17.49 3.50 4.42
C LEU A 657 18.23 2.86 3.23
N ASP A 658 19.01 3.64 2.48
CA ASP A 658 19.83 3.13 1.37
C ASP A 658 20.84 2.07 1.85
N SER A 659 21.47 2.30 3.00
CA SER A 659 22.35 1.34 3.68
C SER A 659 21.62 0.04 4.03
N GLN A 660 20.43 0.12 4.63
CA GLN A 660 19.64 -1.08 4.97
C GLN A 660 19.20 -1.84 3.72
N VAL A 661 18.80 -1.15 2.65
CA VAL A 661 18.43 -1.77 1.37
C VAL A 661 19.63 -2.46 0.72
N LYS A 662 20.82 -1.84 0.75
CA LYS A 662 22.07 -2.42 0.21
C LYS A 662 22.54 -3.70 0.90
N ARG A 663 22.03 -4.01 2.10
CA ARG A 663 22.27 -5.32 2.75
C ARG A 663 21.60 -6.46 2.00
N PHE A 664 20.54 -6.16 1.25
CA PHE A 664 19.86 -7.11 0.39
C PHE A 664 20.48 -7.05 -1.01
N LYS A 665 20.81 -8.22 -1.53
CA LYS A 665 21.20 -8.37 -2.93
C LYS A 665 19.93 -8.52 -3.74
N VAL A 666 19.55 -7.41 -4.38
CA VAL A 666 18.41 -7.29 -5.28
C VAL A 666 18.82 -7.38 -6.73
#